data_AF-A0A1G7CJI5-F1
#
_entry.id   AF-A0A1G7CJI5-F1
#
_cell.length_a   1.000
_cell.length_b   1.000
_cell.length_c   1.000
_cell.angle_alpha   90.00
_cell.angle_beta   90.00
_cell.angle_gamma   90.00
#
_symmetry.space_group_name_H-M   'P 1'
#
loop_
_entity.id
_entity.type
_entity.pdbx_description
1 polymer ?
#
loop_
_entity_poly.entity_id
_entity_poly.type
_entity_poly.pdbx_seq_one_letter_code
_entity_poly.pdbx_strand_id
1 'polypeptide(L)'
;MSIIAKLAYEDLSINILRFDYSFTQETDVNRKPSAKPIGGIWKIAFETRKEDPFFEHMVYGNMIKSLEIIIKPSILDGKNRVIELLDIHVLTCEDNFNGIDSQPMTTYIELSPASMIQDGQTIFAKEWKITDPDAVAVAPTVITKPTPVITTINWIHPETKEVLEETTYTENVALQVQIENQEGNSVTITITKEDGTEFENGQKELTFEESVTEDGAVELTALEIKEQWEEFKTADIDKLVAKVAHSEVSKKSKALEVVPPPKVLVSFRPNDAWDGSFGFDWIREDDTSLFNDNKFEDIVSKQYTDSTFKILEKGQNSYKGHFKKDATLLKKLKEKYKPFEVTWKKVKDDKGNQVNDKHFTEWLSLKKGESAKIKIRIDVTEKADYLKFDDNTNFTFTPNKIDISNKKGKKTLKDDVLIECKNEFTKDEEIVIKAYKEKQPTGVLSGKLNVWSNAAANHKQKKVVFVQLTTKLSKTSKPKKSDASNEMVRLNKYLTQAYIELHPDSKIVDIDLTADTDFSRFVKNGKILKKSVLVPAKAAIAKTANSPAIPAKAEIPIQNLVDYLKLKLDKKYAAFFKAFYFAENGMPSSGVGNLSGYSAGGADYVVVFASANDQTAAHEFLHSFNLPHTFTNSEATSKAEFTYEAKKTDNLLDYSHNISSDPNNNKRCSLYYWQWIKANKSIT
;
A
#
# COMPACT_ATOMS: atom_id res chain seq x y z
N MET A 1 36.31 -41.44 69.41
CA MET A 1 36.79 -42.58 68.59
C MET A 1 37.86 -42.08 67.65
N SER A 2 39.00 -42.77 67.55
CA SER A 2 40.17 -42.33 66.77
C SER A 2 40.05 -42.56 65.26
N ILE A 3 39.04 -43.32 64.83
CA ILE A 3 38.81 -43.75 63.45
C ILE A 3 37.29 -43.76 63.20
N ILE A 4 36.87 -43.33 62.02
CA ILE A 4 35.49 -43.42 61.50
C ILE A 4 35.53 -44.29 60.24
N ALA A 5 34.76 -45.37 60.18
CA ALA A 5 34.65 -46.22 59.01
C ALA A 5 33.26 -46.07 58.37
N LYS A 6 33.21 -46.02 57.03
CA LYS A 6 31.97 -45.97 56.26
C LYS A 6 31.95 -47.05 55.18
N LEU A 7 30.81 -47.67 54.98
CA LEU A 7 30.51 -48.51 53.84
C LEU A 7 29.78 -47.66 52.78
N ALA A 8 30.29 -47.64 51.56
CA ALA A 8 29.67 -46.99 50.40
C ALA A 8 29.25 -48.05 49.37
N TYR A 9 27.98 -48.00 48.96
CA TYR A 9 27.38 -48.88 47.97
C TYR A 9 26.32 -48.09 47.19
N GLU A 10 26.49 -47.94 45.88
CA GLU A 10 25.67 -47.03 45.05
C GLU A 10 25.57 -45.62 45.69
N ASP A 11 24.37 -45.10 45.92
CA ASP A 11 24.14 -43.80 46.59
C ASP A 11 24.09 -43.91 48.13
N LEU A 12 24.24 -45.12 48.68
CA LEU A 12 24.19 -45.38 50.12
C LEU A 12 25.55 -45.21 50.77
N SER A 13 25.59 -44.39 51.83
CA SER A 13 26.74 -44.26 52.74
C SER A 13 26.31 -44.62 54.18
N ILE A 14 26.88 -45.69 54.72
CA ILE A 14 26.55 -46.27 56.02
C ILE A 14 27.73 -46.13 56.99
N ASN A 15 27.49 -45.64 58.20
CA ASN A 15 28.52 -45.61 59.25
C ASN A 15 28.70 -47.02 59.82
N ILE A 16 29.92 -47.53 59.81
CA ILE A 16 30.25 -48.85 60.37
C ILE A 16 30.55 -48.70 61.86
N LEU A 17 29.83 -49.47 62.70
CA LEU A 17 30.09 -49.56 64.14
C LEU A 17 31.30 -50.47 64.43
N ARG A 18 31.40 -51.58 63.70
CA ARG A 18 32.48 -52.56 63.80
C ARG A 18 32.64 -53.29 62.48
N PHE A 19 33.87 -53.63 62.12
CA PHE A 19 34.13 -54.66 61.12
C PHE A 19 35.28 -55.56 61.55
N ASP A 20 35.32 -56.79 61.04
CA ASP A 20 36.48 -57.66 61.08
C ASP A 20 36.62 -58.46 59.78
N TYR A 21 37.86 -58.77 59.41
CA TYR A 21 38.18 -59.72 58.35
C TYR A 21 39.53 -60.35 58.69
N SER A 22 39.74 -61.58 58.24
CA SER A 22 41.00 -62.29 58.48
C SER A 22 41.32 -63.30 57.38
N PHE A 23 42.60 -63.69 57.34
CA PHE A 23 43.12 -64.79 56.54
C PHE A 23 43.81 -65.78 57.46
N THR A 24 43.63 -67.05 57.17
CA THR A 24 44.30 -68.15 57.87
C THR A 24 44.95 -69.07 56.85
N GLN A 25 46.05 -69.70 57.23
CA GLN A 25 46.78 -70.63 56.38
C GLN A 25 47.19 -71.83 57.24
N GLU A 26 46.88 -73.03 56.76
CA GLU A 26 47.31 -74.24 57.46
C GLU A 26 48.84 -74.38 57.40
N THR A 27 49.39 -75.04 58.41
CA THR A 27 50.82 -75.34 58.49
C THR A 27 51.06 -76.82 58.65
N ASP A 28 52.16 -77.31 58.07
CA ASP A 28 52.65 -78.66 58.29
C ASP A 28 53.17 -78.86 59.72
N VAL A 29 53.63 -80.08 60.03
CA VAL A 29 54.21 -80.44 61.33
C VAL A 29 55.43 -79.59 61.73
N ASN A 30 56.06 -78.89 60.79
CA ASN A 30 57.20 -77.99 61.01
C ASN A 30 56.79 -76.51 61.10
N ARG A 31 55.48 -76.22 61.15
CA ARG A 31 54.90 -74.85 61.10
C ARG A 31 55.18 -74.10 59.79
N LYS A 32 55.47 -74.80 58.69
CA LYS A 32 55.57 -74.18 57.36
C LYS A 32 54.19 -74.18 56.69
N PRO A 33 53.81 -73.13 55.93
CA PRO A 33 52.56 -73.13 55.18
C PRO A 33 52.35 -74.38 54.32
N SER A 34 51.24 -75.09 54.51
CA SER A 34 50.89 -76.34 53.81
C SER A 34 49.74 -76.18 52.81
N ALA A 35 49.00 -75.07 52.84
CA ALA A 35 47.88 -74.79 51.96
C ALA A 35 47.89 -73.33 51.47
N LYS A 36 47.07 -72.99 50.46
CA LYS A 36 46.82 -71.58 50.10
C LYS A 36 46.08 -70.86 51.25
N PRO A 37 46.29 -69.55 51.48
CA PRO A 37 45.51 -68.80 52.46
C PRO A 37 44.00 -68.87 52.16
N ILE A 38 43.20 -69.09 53.19
CA ILE A 38 41.74 -69.10 53.14
C ILE A 38 41.24 -67.97 54.04
N GLY A 39 40.31 -67.16 53.54
CA GLY A 39 39.76 -66.04 54.28
C GLY A 39 39.10 -65.00 53.39
N GLY A 40 39.14 -63.76 53.88
CA GLY A 40 38.53 -62.61 53.19
C GLY A 40 37.01 -62.59 53.31
N ILE A 41 36.46 -63.17 54.38
CA ILE A 41 35.08 -62.93 54.80
C ILE A 41 35.10 -61.68 55.67
N TRP A 42 34.24 -60.73 55.31
CA TRP A 42 34.07 -59.46 56.02
C TRP A 42 32.84 -59.54 56.90
N LYS A 43 33.01 -59.34 58.20
CA LYS A 43 31.92 -59.23 59.16
C LYS A 43 31.74 -57.76 59.50
N ILE A 44 30.58 -57.18 59.24
CA ILE A 44 30.34 -55.75 59.40
C ILE A 44 29.06 -55.55 60.22
N ALA A 45 29.11 -54.64 61.20
CA ALA A 45 27.97 -54.22 62.00
C ALA A 45 27.73 -52.72 61.83
N PHE A 46 26.48 -52.32 61.63
CA PHE A 46 26.05 -50.92 61.55
C PHE A 46 24.66 -50.73 62.16
N GLU A 47 24.27 -49.49 62.45
CA GLU A 47 22.91 -49.19 62.94
C GLU A 47 21.87 -49.50 61.86
N THR A 48 20.84 -50.27 62.21
CA THR A 48 19.79 -50.70 61.27
C THR A 48 19.09 -49.51 60.64
N ARG A 49 18.78 -49.62 59.34
CA ARG A 49 18.15 -48.57 58.54
C ARG A 49 16.82 -49.04 57.97
N LYS A 50 15.99 -48.09 57.56
CA LYS A 50 14.71 -48.40 56.88
C LYS A 50 14.93 -49.03 55.50
N GLU A 51 16.01 -48.63 54.83
CA GLU A 51 16.39 -49.12 53.49
C GLU A 51 17.80 -49.70 53.59
N ASP A 52 17.90 -51.04 53.60
CA ASP A 52 19.15 -51.77 53.41
C ASP A 52 19.00 -52.75 52.23
N PRO A 53 19.93 -52.77 51.28
CA PRO A 53 19.85 -53.67 50.13
C PRO A 53 20.40 -55.07 50.44
N PHE A 54 21.09 -55.24 51.58
CA PHE A 54 21.84 -56.47 51.86
C PHE A 54 20.92 -57.66 52.15
N PHE A 55 19.77 -57.42 52.78
CA PHE A 55 18.78 -58.46 52.99
C PHE A 55 18.25 -59.01 51.65
N GLU A 56 18.00 -58.12 50.68
CA GLU A 56 17.56 -58.49 49.33
C GLU A 56 18.63 -59.33 48.60
N HIS A 57 19.89 -58.88 48.61
CA HIS A 57 21.01 -59.62 48.01
C HIS A 57 21.21 -60.99 48.64
N MET A 58 21.02 -61.12 49.96
CA MET A 58 21.11 -62.41 50.65
C MET A 58 19.96 -63.34 50.25
N VAL A 59 18.71 -62.86 50.27
CA VAL A 59 17.51 -63.67 50.01
C VAL A 59 17.45 -64.15 48.55
N TYR A 60 17.76 -63.27 47.59
CA TYR A 60 17.71 -63.62 46.17
C TYR A 60 19.03 -64.19 45.64
N GLY A 61 20.10 -64.16 46.43
CA GLY A 61 21.42 -64.67 46.04
C GLY A 61 22.13 -63.84 44.97
N ASN A 62 21.65 -62.62 44.71
CA ASN A 62 22.22 -61.72 43.71
C ASN A 62 23.58 -61.19 44.18
N MET A 63 24.60 -61.34 43.34
CA MET A 63 25.93 -60.83 43.62
C MET A 63 25.98 -59.30 43.56
N ILE A 64 26.59 -58.67 44.56
CA ILE A 64 26.92 -57.25 44.55
C ILE A 64 28.19 -57.07 43.71
N LYS A 65 28.16 -56.20 42.70
CA LYS A 65 29.31 -55.99 41.80
C LYS A 65 30.51 -55.38 42.51
N SER A 66 30.30 -54.30 43.27
CA SER A 66 31.34 -53.62 44.03
C SER A 66 30.78 -52.88 45.25
N LEU A 67 31.60 -52.72 46.29
CA LEU A 67 31.35 -51.79 47.40
C LEU A 67 32.68 -51.27 47.94
N GLU A 68 32.65 -50.13 48.62
CA GLU A 68 33.85 -49.52 49.23
C GLU A 68 33.72 -49.41 50.76
N ILE A 69 34.82 -49.63 51.46
CA ILE A 69 34.99 -49.38 52.89
C ILE A 69 36.03 -48.29 53.07
N ILE A 70 35.58 -47.12 53.53
CA ILE A 70 36.39 -45.92 53.70
C ILE A 70 36.68 -45.73 55.18
N ILE A 71 37.95 -45.89 55.56
CA ILE A 71 38.43 -45.75 56.94
C ILE A 71 39.17 -44.42 57.07
N LYS A 72 38.60 -43.49 57.85
CA LYS A 72 39.13 -42.15 58.06
C LYS A 72 39.69 -42.00 59.48
N PRO A 73 40.95 -41.58 59.66
CA PRO A 73 41.47 -41.18 60.97
C PRO A 73 40.78 -39.89 61.45
N SER A 74 40.58 -39.74 62.76
CA SER A 74 39.90 -38.57 63.35
C SER A 74 40.81 -37.34 63.52
N ILE A 75 41.99 -37.31 62.87
CA ILE A 75 42.97 -36.22 62.94
C ILE A 75 43.03 -35.55 61.56
N LEU A 76 43.10 -34.21 61.52
CA LEU A 76 42.88 -33.38 60.32
C LEU A 76 43.72 -33.73 59.07
N ASP A 77 44.88 -34.39 59.22
CA ASP A 77 45.83 -34.67 58.12
C ASP A 77 46.06 -36.17 57.84
N GLY A 78 45.27 -37.07 58.43
CA GLY A 78 45.47 -38.50 58.22
C GLY A 78 44.91 -38.99 56.89
N LYS A 79 45.70 -39.78 56.14
CA LYS A 79 45.27 -40.39 54.88
C LYS A 79 44.13 -41.38 55.12
N ASN A 80 43.10 -41.31 54.27
CA ASN A 80 42.05 -42.33 54.24
C ASN A 80 42.66 -43.66 53.78
N ARG A 81 42.19 -44.76 54.36
CA ARG A 81 42.36 -46.09 53.77
C ARG A 81 41.06 -46.44 53.05
N VAL A 82 41.15 -46.76 51.77
CA VAL A 82 40.01 -47.19 50.96
C VAL A 82 40.20 -48.66 50.62
N ILE A 83 39.17 -49.46 50.92
CA ILE A 83 39.13 -50.88 50.60
C ILE A 83 37.95 -51.11 49.68
N GLU A 84 38.22 -51.55 48.47
CA GLU A 84 37.21 -51.91 47.48
C GLU A 84 37.06 -53.44 47.49
N LEU A 85 35.82 -53.89 47.58
CA LEU A 85 35.45 -55.29 47.45
C LEU A 85 34.73 -55.47 46.13
N LEU A 86 35.04 -56.54 45.40
CA LEU A 86 34.44 -56.87 44.10
C LEU A 86 33.81 -58.25 44.13
N ASP A 87 32.74 -58.42 43.34
CA ASP A 87 31.99 -59.67 43.16
C ASP A 87 31.64 -60.34 44.48
N ILE A 88 30.64 -59.81 45.17
CA ILE A 88 30.42 -60.04 46.59
C ILE A 88 29.11 -60.78 46.79
N HIS A 89 29.16 -61.88 47.53
CA HIS A 89 27.98 -62.54 48.05
C HIS A 89 27.74 -62.12 49.50
N VAL A 90 26.49 -61.79 49.82
CA VAL A 90 26.03 -61.63 51.21
C VAL A 90 25.74 -63.03 51.76
N LEU A 91 26.54 -63.47 52.72
CA LEU A 91 26.42 -64.79 53.34
C LEU A 91 25.43 -64.79 54.51
N THR A 92 25.38 -63.68 55.24
CA THR A 92 24.55 -63.49 56.43
C THR A 92 24.08 -62.05 56.46
N CYS A 93 22.83 -61.82 56.83
CA CYS A 93 22.24 -60.51 57.12
C CYS A 93 21.27 -60.71 58.30
N GLU A 94 21.64 -60.21 59.46
CA GLU A 94 20.92 -60.41 60.71
C GLU A 94 20.68 -59.08 61.41
N ASP A 95 19.42 -58.82 61.73
CA ASP A 95 19.02 -57.66 62.52
C ASP A 95 18.89 -58.05 63.99
N ASN A 96 19.49 -57.25 64.87
CA ASN A 96 19.48 -57.47 66.31
C ASN A 96 19.01 -56.21 67.04
N PHE A 97 17.91 -56.36 67.79
CA PHE A 97 17.38 -55.33 68.68
C PHE A 97 17.39 -55.85 70.12
N ASN A 98 18.00 -55.08 71.03
CA ASN A 98 17.95 -55.34 72.47
C ASN A 98 17.25 -54.18 73.19
N GLY A 99 16.07 -54.43 73.75
CA GLY A 99 15.33 -53.43 74.52
C GLY A 99 15.82 -53.21 75.96
N ILE A 100 16.89 -53.88 76.39
CA ILE A 100 17.40 -53.84 77.77
C ILE A 100 18.40 -52.71 77.99
N ASP A 101 19.16 -52.33 76.97
CA ASP A 101 20.16 -51.27 77.04
C ASP A 101 19.90 -50.18 75.99
N SER A 102 20.71 -49.12 76.00
CA SER A 102 20.56 -47.98 75.09
C SER A 102 21.28 -48.18 73.74
N GLN A 103 21.68 -49.41 73.39
CA GLN A 103 22.26 -49.66 72.08
C GLN A 103 21.17 -49.57 71.00
N PRO A 104 21.41 -48.88 69.88
CA PRO A 104 20.48 -48.87 68.76
C PRO A 104 20.33 -50.29 68.19
N MET A 105 19.23 -50.52 67.45
CA MET A 105 19.10 -51.74 66.64
C MET A 105 20.28 -51.81 65.65
N THR A 106 20.90 -52.98 65.54
CA THR A 106 22.09 -53.18 64.71
C THR A 106 21.88 -54.27 63.68
N THR A 107 22.35 -54.02 62.47
CA THR A 107 22.39 -54.99 61.38
C THR A 107 23.80 -55.54 61.26
N TYR A 108 23.90 -56.87 61.23
CA TYR A 108 25.14 -57.63 61.05
C TYR A 108 25.13 -58.29 59.68
N ILE A 109 26.17 -58.03 58.89
CA ILE A 109 26.36 -58.68 57.59
C ILE A 109 27.68 -59.44 57.54
N GLU A 110 27.65 -60.60 56.87
CA GLU A 110 28.85 -61.31 56.44
C GLU A 110 28.96 -61.27 54.91
N LEU A 111 30.07 -60.76 54.40
CA LEU A 111 30.31 -60.58 52.98
C LEU A 111 31.48 -61.47 52.54
N SER A 112 31.26 -62.23 51.47
CA SER A 112 32.33 -62.96 50.77
C SER A 112 32.58 -62.31 49.41
N PRO A 113 33.55 -61.38 49.33
CA PRO A 113 34.08 -60.88 48.06
C PRO A 113 34.93 -61.93 47.33
N ALA A 114 34.96 -61.85 46.00
CA ALA A 114 35.92 -62.56 45.17
C ALA A 114 37.28 -61.89 45.23
N SER A 115 37.31 -60.54 45.21
CA SER A 115 38.54 -59.75 45.20
C SER A 115 38.49 -58.61 46.20
N MET A 116 39.64 -58.23 46.74
CA MET A 116 39.81 -57.06 47.58
C MET A 116 40.98 -56.21 47.10
N ILE A 117 40.72 -54.94 46.88
CA ILE A 117 41.70 -53.93 46.51
C ILE A 117 41.82 -52.98 47.70
N GLN A 118 43.03 -52.69 48.14
CA GLN A 118 43.27 -51.71 49.19
C GLN A 118 44.20 -50.62 48.67
N ASP A 119 43.73 -49.37 48.72
CA ASP A 119 44.45 -48.20 48.24
C ASP A 119 45.01 -48.38 46.80
N GLY A 120 44.21 -49.00 45.92
CA GLY A 120 44.55 -49.29 44.52
C GLY A 120 45.40 -50.54 44.28
N GLN A 121 45.75 -51.31 45.32
CA GLN A 121 46.52 -52.54 45.22
C GLN A 121 45.65 -53.78 45.47
N THR A 122 45.61 -54.73 44.53
CA THR A 122 44.96 -56.03 44.72
C THR A 122 45.63 -56.80 45.86
N ILE A 123 44.87 -57.08 46.92
CA ILE A 123 45.32 -57.82 48.10
C ILE A 123 45.09 -59.32 47.95
N PHE A 124 43.92 -59.70 47.42
CA PHE A 124 43.64 -61.07 47.02
C PHE A 124 42.58 -61.11 45.91
N ALA A 125 42.56 -62.23 45.19
CA ALA A 125 41.53 -62.56 44.21
C ALA A 125 41.27 -64.07 44.23
N LYS A 126 40.02 -64.48 44.40
CA LYS A 126 39.56 -65.88 44.38
C LYS A 126 39.29 -66.30 42.94
N GLU A 127 39.38 -67.60 42.68
CA GLU A 127 39.25 -68.17 41.32
C GLU A 127 37.88 -67.92 40.67
N TRP A 128 36.84 -67.65 41.48
CA TRP A 128 35.48 -67.39 41.00
C TRP A 128 35.20 -65.89 40.72
N LYS A 129 36.22 -65.03 40.73
CA LYS A 129 36.07 -63.62 40.34
C LYS A 129 35.50 -63.49 38.92
N ILE A 130 34.59 -62.55 38.75
CA ILE A 130 34.00 -62.17 37.45
C ILE A 130 34.67 -60.89 36.96
N THR A 131 34.91 -59.95 37.86
CA THR A 131 35.57 -58.68 37.65
C THR A 131 37.08 -58.85 37.85
N ASP A 132 37.88 -58.39 36.87
CA ASP A 132 39.34 -58.42 36.95
C ASP A 132 39.86 -57.28 37.85
N PRO A 133 40.45 -57.56 39.04
CA PRO A 133 40.90 -56.52 39.96
C PRO A 133 42.13 -55.75 39.46
N ASP A 134 42.84 -56.28 38.45
CA ASP A 134 44.05 -55.65 37.89
C ASP A 134 43.75 -54.90 36.57
N ALA A 135 42.48 -54.83 36.15
CA ALA A 135 42.08 -54.05 34.98
C ALA A 135 42.34 -52.55 35.23
N VAL A 136 43.03 -51.88 34.30
CA VAL A 136 43.29 -50.43 34.37
C VAL A 136 41.96 -49.69 34.52
N ALA A 137 41.76 -49.02 35.65
CA ALA A 137 40.56 -48.28 35.96
C ALA A 137 40.25 -47.23 34.87
N VAL A 138 39.27 -47.51 34.02
CA VAL A 138 38.55 -46.49 33.26
C VAL A 138 37.51 -45.92 34.22
N ALA A 139 37.54 -44.60 34.43
CA ALA A 139 36.67 -43.91 35.38
C ALA A 139 35.19 -44.32 35.23
N PRO A 140 34.43 -44.44 36.34
CA PRO A 140 33.01 -44.75 36.27
C PRO A 140 32.28 -43.72 35.43
N THR A 141 31.52 -44.21 34.44
CA THR A 141 30.62 -43.38 33.66
C THR A 141 29.45 -43.00 34.56
N VAL A 142 29.39 -41.72 34.94
CA VAL A 142 28.16 -41.13 35.48
C VAL A 142 27.08 -41.36 34.42
N ILE A 143 26.03 -42.13 34.74
CA ILE A 143 24.79 -42.06 33.96
C ILE A 143 24.19 -40.70 34.32
N THR A 144 24.65 -39.65 33.64
CA THR A 144 23.92 -38.39 33.60
C THR A 144 22.58 -38.72 32.99
N LYS A 145 21.51 -38.63 33.80
CA LYS A 145 20.15 -38.57 33.29
C LYS A 145 20.17 -37.51 32.16
N PRO A 146 19.76 -37.84 30.93
CA PRO A 146 19.93 -36.92 29.83
C PRO A 146 19.07 -35.68 30.12
N THR A 147 19.71 -34.51 30.19
CA THR A 147 19.03 -33.25 30.48
C THR A 147 18.16 -32.85 29.28
N PRO A 148 17.00 -32.19 29.50
CA PRO A 148 16.20 -31.68 28.41
C PRO A 148 17.01 -30.78 27.47
N VAL A 149 16.87 -30.95 26.16
CA VAL A 149 17.53 -30.13 25.14
C VAL A 149 16.51 -29.64 24.12
N ILE A 150 16.40 -28.32 23.96
CA ILE A 150 15.57 -27.72 22.91
C ILE A 150 16.34 -27.77 21.59
N THR A 151 15.95 -28.66 20.68
CA THR A 151 16.67 -28.91 19.43
C THR A 151 16.26 -27.93 18.34
N THR A 152 14.96 -27.71 18.13
CA THR A 152 14.45 -26.79 17.10
C THR A 152 13.38 -25.84 17.64
N ILE A 153 13.35 -24.62 17.09
CA ILE A 153 12.29 -23.63 17.28
C ILE A 153 12.05 -22.97 15.92
N ASN A 154 10.97 -23.34 15.25
CA ASN A 154 10.62 -22.82 13.93
C ASN A 154 9.32 -22.04 14.00
N TRP A 155 9.31 -20.82 13.46
CA TRP A 155 8.06 -20.16 13.12
C TRP A 155 7.42 -20.89 11.95
N ILE A 156 6.13 -21.16 12.05
CA ILE A 156 5.40 -21.91 11.03
C ILE A 156 4.05 -21.28 10.73
N HIS A 157 3.55 -21.50 9.51
CA HIS A 157 2.15 -21.22 9.20
C HIS A 157 1.26 -22.25 9.92
N PRO A 158 0.20 -21.84 10.64
CA PRO A 158 -0.59 -22.74 11.48
C PRO A 158 -1.28 -23.86 10.69
N GLU A 159 -1.76 -23.56 9.48
CA GLU A 159 -2.44 -24.53 8.62
C GLU A 159 -1.49 -25.38 7.75
N THR A 160 -0.62 -24.76 6.96
CA THR A 160 0.26 -25.47 6.01
C THR A 160 1.50 -26.09 6.67
N LYS A 161 1.85 -25.67 7.89
CA LYS A 161 3.06 -26.07 8.64
C LYS A 161 4.38 -25.72 7.94
N GLU A 162 4.35 -24.83 6.94
CA GLU A 162 5.56 -24.31 6.29
C GLU A 162 6.34 -23.40 7.23
N VAL A 163 7.68 -23.51 7.21
CA VAL A 163 8.57 -22.66 8.02
C VAL A 163 8.60 -21.24 7.47
N LEU A 164 8.39 -20.26 8.34
CA LEU A 164 8.32 -18.84 8.02
C LEU A 164 9.61 -18.13 8.42
N GLU A 165 10.20 -17.39 7.47
CA GLU A 165 11.26 -16.39 7.74
C GLU A 165 10.68 -14.97 7.87
N GLU A 166 9.53 -14.74 7.23
CA GLU A 166 8.80 -13.48 7.25
C GLU A 166 7.29 -13.72 7.29
N THR A 167 6.55 -12.73 7.76
CA THR A 167 5.08 -12.69 7.80
C THR A 167 4.59 -11.25 7.62
N THR A 168 3.28 -11.04 7.61
CA THR A 168 2.66 -9.71 7.60
C THR A 168 1.75 -9.50 8.79
N TYR A 169 1.38 -8.25 9.04
CA TYR A 169 0.30 -7.97 10.00
C TYR A 169 -1.01 -8.61 9.54
N THR A 170 -1.88 -8.93 10.48
CA THR A 170 -3.16 -9.66 10.37
C THR A 170 -3.06 -11.15 10.03
N GLU A 171 -1.85 -11.66 9.75
CA GLU A 171 -1.63 -13.09 9.52
C GLU A 171 -1.50 -13.85 10.84
N ASN A 172 -1.85 -15.14 10.82
CA ASN A 172 -1.64 -16.05 11.93
C ASN A 172 -0.33 -16.80 11.78
N VAL A 173 0.45 -16.88 12.86
CA VAL A 173 1.68 -17.64 12.93
C VAL A 173 1.64 -18.60 14.11
N ALA A 174 2.43 -19.66 14.06
CA ALA A 174 2.63 -20.58 15.17
C ALA A 174 4.13 -20.86 15.35
N LEU A 175 4.46 -21.61 16.39
CA LEU A 175 5.79 -22.13 16.63
C LEU A 175 5.73 -23.65 16.69
N GLN A 176 6.69 -24.31 16.06
CA GLN A 176 6.96 -25.72 16.23
C GLN A 176 8.30 -25.88 16.97
N VAL A 177 8.26 -26.53 18.12
CA VAL A 177 9.41 -26.76 18.99
C VAL A 177 9.61 -28.24 19.17
N GLN A 178 10.87 -28.68 19.17
CA GLN A 178 11.25 -30.04 19.51
C GLN A 178 12.18 -30.03 20.73
N ILE A 179 11.87 -30.87 21.70
CA ILE A 179 12.61 -31.04 22.95
C ILE A 179 13.01 -32.51 23.07
N GLU A 180 14.31 -32.79 23.15
CA GLU A 180 14.81 -34.12 23.47
C GLU A 180 14.96 -34.28 24.98
N ASN A 181 14.72 -35.48 25.50
CA ASN A 181 14.81 -35.81 26.92
C ASN A 181 13.94 -34.89 27.80
N GLN A 182 12.73 -34.59 27.33
CA GLN A 182 11.80 -33.69 28.01
C GLN A 182 11.49 -34.17 29.44
N GLU A 183 11.47 -33.22 30.38
CA GLU A 183 11.11 -33.44 31.78
C GLU A 183 10.06 -32.40 32.17
N GLY A 184 8.83 -32.85 32.43
CA GLY A 184 7.70 -31.97 32.74
C GLY A 184 6.74 -31.82 31.56
N ASN A 185 5.49 -31.45 31.85
CA ASN A 185 4.40 -31.48 30.87
C ASN A 185 4.12 -30.13 30.21
N SER A 186 4.89 -29.09 30.51
CA SER A 186 4.68 -27.74 29.96
C SER A 186 5.98 -27.04 29.58
N VAL A 187 5.83 -26.05 28.69
CA VAL A 187 6.87 -25.13 28.29
C VAL A 187 6.35 -23.71 28.34
N THR A 188 7.21 -22.77 28.73
CA THR A 188 6.90 -21.33 28.65
C THR A 188 7.51 -20.76 27.39
N ILE A 189 6.68 -20.12 26.57
CA ILE A 189 7.09 -19.43 25.34
C ILE A 189 6.89 -17.93 25.56
N THR A 190 7.96 -17.15 25.44
CA THR A 190 7.91 -15.70 25.52
C THR A 190 8.31 -15.10 24.18
N ILE A 191 7.44 -14.31 23.57
CA ILE A 191 7.70 -13.62 22.30
C ILE A 191 7.98 -12.14 22.59
N THR A 192 9.08 -11.64 22.05
CA THR A 192 9.51 -10.23 22.17
C THR A 192 9.88 -9.67 20.81
N LYS A 193 9.69 -8.36 20.61
CA LYS A 193 10.35 -7.65 19.50
C LYS A 193 11.85 -7.59 19.76
N GLU A 194 12.66 -7.83 18.72
CA GLU A 194 14.13 -7.87 18.82
C GLU A 194 14.72 -6.53 19.32
N ASP A 195 14.08 -5.41 18.97
CA ASP A 195 14.46 -4.07 19.40
C ASP A 195 13.96 -3.70 20.81
N GLY A 196 13.19 -4.58 21.47
CA GLY A 196 12.64 -4.38 22.80
C GLY A 196 11.50 -3.36 22.89
N THR A 197 10.94 -2.95 21.74
CA THR A 197 9.75 -2.09 21.69
C THR A 197 8.50 -2.85 22.14
N GLU A 198 7.46 -2.10 22.48
CA GLU A 198 6.19 -2.67 22.92
C GLU A 198 5.33 -3.17 21.75
N PHE A 199 4.42 -4.09 22.06
CA PHE A 199 3.36 -4.57 21.17
C PHE A 199 2.14 -3.65 21.24
N GLU A 200 1.65 -3.37 22.46
CA GLU A 200 0.52 -2.48 22.72
C GLU A 200 0.46 -2.10 24.21
N ASN A 201 0.02 -0.89 24.54
CA ASN A 201 -0.32 -0.45 25.91
C ASN A 201 0.72 -0.77 27.01
N GLY A 202 2.03 -0.62 26.74
CA GLY A 202 3.08 -0.96 27.72
C GLY A 202 3.60 -2.40 27.65
N GLN A 203 2.94 -3.29 26.90
CA GLN A 203 3.27 -4.72 26.85
C GLN A 203 4.47 -4.98 25.93
N LYS A 204 5.60 -5.43 26.49
CA LYS A 204 6.83 -5.73 25.73
C LYS A 204 7.05 -7.21 25.42
N GLU A 205 6.28 -8.07 26.05
CA GLU A 205 6.38 -9.52 25.89
C GLU A 205 5.00 -10.17 25.87
N LEU A 206 4.86 -11.20 25.05
CA LEU A 206 3.70 -12.09 25.01
C LEU A 206 4.14 -13.43 25.58
N THR A 207 3.46 -13.92 26.62
CA THR A 207 3.83 -15.17 27.29
C THR A 207 2.72 -16.19 27.13
N PHE A 208 3.10 -17.40 26.72
CA PHE A 208 2.22 -18.55 26.50
C PHE A 208 2.76 -19.75 27.26
N GLU A 209 1.85 -20.58 27.74
CA GLU A 209 2.17 -21.90 28.31
C GLU A 209 1.54 -22.96 27.42
N GLU A 210 2.36 -23.87 26.91
CA GLU A 210 1.93 -24.94 26.01
C GLU A 210 2.35 -26.30 26.55
N SER A 211 1.60 -27.34 26.22
CA SER A 211 1.88 -28.70 26.67
C SER A 211 2.98 -29.37 25.83
N VAL A 212 3.84 -30.15 26.50
CA VAL A 212 4.84 -30.99 25.83
C VAL A 212 4.26 -32.39 25.61
N THR A 213 4.31 -32.89 24.37
CA THR A 213 3.86 -34.25 24.03
C THR A 213 4.88 -35.31 24.51
N GLU A 214 4.47 -36.59 24.50
CA GLU A 214 5.36 -37.70 24.91
C GLU A 214 6.63 -37.79 24.07
N ASP A 215 6.55 -37.44 22.79
CA ASP A 215 7.68 -37.37 21.85
C ASP A 215 8.44 -36.04 21.89
N GLY A 216 8.10 -35.13 22.82
CA GLY A 216 8.82 -33.87 23.04
C GLY A 216 8.49 -32.76 22.06
N ALA A 217 7.41 -32.90 21.29
CA ALA A 217 6.92 -31.84 20.42
C ALA A 217 6.09 -30.83 21.22
N VAL A 218 6.20 -29.56 20.82
CA VAL A 218 5.33 -28.48 21.29
C VAL A 218 4.91 -27.65 20.09
N GLU A 219 3.62 -27.36 20.00
CA GLU A 219 3.09 -26.38 19.07
C GLU A 219 2.44 -25.23 19.82
N LEU A 220 2.84 -24.00 19.49
CA LEU A 220 2.13 -22.81 19.95
C LEU A 220 0.81 -22.69 19.20
N THR A 221 -0.28 -22.44 19.93
CA THR A 221 -1.57 -22.09 19.36
C THR A 221 -1.44 -20.88 18.42
N ALA A 222 -2.17 -20.87 17.31
CA ALA A 222 -2.09 -19.79 16.32
C ALA A 222 -2.17 -18.40 16.97
N LEU A 223 -1.14 -17.60 16.74
CA LEU A 223 -0.98 -16.22 17.19
C LEU A 223 -1.22 -15.28 16.01
N GLU A 224 -2.22 -14.41 16.14
CA GLU A 224 -2.45 -13.32 15.19
C GLU A 224 -1.41 -12.22 15.39
N ILE A 225 -0.73 -11.82 14.31
CA ILE A 225 0.15 -10.65 14.29
C ILE A 225 -0.71 -9.39 14.16
N LYS A 226 -1.12 -8.78 15.27
CA LYS A 226 -2.11 -7.68 15.23
C LYS A 226 -1.60 -6.46 14.47
N GLU A 227 -2.45 -5.85 13.63
CA GLU A 227 -2.15 -4.59 12.90
C GLU A 227 -1.69 -3.46 13.83
N GLN A 228 -2.26 -3.39 15.03
CA GLN A 228 -1.98 -2.39 16.06
C GLN A 228 -0.50 -2.37 16.49
N TRP A 229 0.19 -3.51 16.38
CA TRP A 229 1.61 -3.62 16.75
C TRP A 229 2.52 -2.78 15.84
N GLU A 230 2.06 -2.46 14.63
CA GLU A 230 2.79 -1.60 13.68
C GLU A 230 2.98 -0.19 14.24
N GLU A 231 2.03 0.32 15.04
CA GLU A 231 2.08 1.69 15.58
C GLU A 231 3.26 1.92 16.53
N PHE A 232 3.83 0.84 17.07
CA PHE A 232 4.91 0.87 18.05
C PHE A 232 6.29 0.50 17.46
N LYS A 233 6.38 0.27 16.14
CA LYS A 233 7.65 -0.07 15.49
C LYS A 233 8.60 1.14 15.50
N THR A 234 9.88 0.88 15.73
CA THR A 234 10.94 1.91 15.60
C THR A 234 11.83 1.73 14.37
N ALA A 235 11.80 0.54 13.78
CA ALA A 235 12.48 0.21 12.53
C ALA A 235 11.51 0.10 11.34
N ASP A 236 12.07 -0.05 10.13
CA ASP A 236 11.27 -0.27 8.92
C ASP A 236 10.47 -1.59 9.00
N ILE A 237 11.04 -2.61 9.66
CA ILE A 237 10.49 -3.98 9.79
C ILE A 237 10.62 -4.41 11.26
N ASP A 238 9.52 -4.91 11.84
CA ASP A 238 9.53 -5.53 13.17
C ASP A 238 10.14 -6.94 13.08
N LYS A 239 10.84 -7.37 14.13
CA LYS A 239 11.45 -8.70 14.19
C LYS A 239 11.02 -9.41 15.46
N LEU A 240 10.32 -10.53 15.36
CA LEU A 240 9.83 -11.28 16.51
C LEU A 240 10.78 -12.43 16.85
N VAL A 241 11.16 -12.51 18.13
CA VAL A 241 12.00 -13.59 18.65
C VAL A 241 11.22 -14.32 19.74
N ALA A 242 11.06 -15.63 19.57
CA ALA A 242 10.49 -16.49 20.58
C ALA A 242 11.61 -17.06 21.45
N LYS A 243 11.49 -16.91 22.76
CA LYS A 243 12.29 -17.60 23.77
C LYS A 243 11.46 -18.73 24.34
N VAL A 244 11.92 -19.96 24.17
CA VAL A 244 11.32 -21.16 24.73
C VAL A 244 12.11 -21.54 25.98
N ALA A 245 11.44 -21.72 27.11
CA ALA A 245 12.03 -22.14 28.38
C ALA A 245 11.31 -23.39 28.91
N HIS A 246 12.07 -24.46 29.13
CA HIS A 246 11.58 -25.73 29.67
C HIS A 246 12.58 -26.23 30.72
N SER A 247 12.11 -26.42 31.95
CA SER A 247 12.97 -26.73 33.11
C SER A 247 14.12 -25.70 33.24
N GLU A 248 15.38 -26.11 33.34
CA GLU A 248 16.53 -25.20 33.45
C GLU A 248 17.10 -24.75 32.09
N VAL A 249 16.55 -25.24 30.97
CA VAL A 249 17.05 -24.90 29.63
C VAL A 249 16.18 -23.86 28.94
N SER A 250 16.82 -22.96 28.20
CA SER A 250 16.10 -22.03 27.32
C SER A 250 16.86 -21.79 26.02
N LYS A 251 16.11 -21.55 24.95
CA LYS A 251 16.65 -21.29 23.61
C LYS A 251 15.79 -20.25 22.89
N LYS A 252 16.43 -19.45 22.04
CA LYS A 252 15.75 -18.45 21.20
C LYS A 252 15.59 -18.97 19.78
N SER A 253 14.47 -18.64 19.14
CA SER A 253 14.23 -18.85 17.72
C SER A 253 15.12 -17.94 16.86
N LYS A 254 15.14 -18.19 15.55
CA LYS A 254 15.48 -17.12 14.59
C LYS A 254 14.40 -16.02 14.66
N ALA A 255 14.78 -14.80 14.29
CA ALA A 255 13.84 -13.71 14.17
C ALA A 255 12.87 -13.95 12.99
N LEU A 256 11.58 -13.76 13.24
CA LEU A 256 10.55 -13.68 12.19
C LEU A 256 10.39 -12.22 11.79
N GLU A 257 10.60 -11.90 10.52
CA GLU A 257 10.41 -10.54 10.02
C GLU A 257 8.92 -10.24 9.78
N VAL A 258 8.38 -9.21 10.43
CA VAL A 258 7.00 -8.76 10.22
C VAL A 258 7.03 -7.58 9.26
N VAL A 259 6.72 -7.88 8.00
CA VAL A 259 6.84 -6.93 6.90
C VAL A 259 5.57 -6.08 6.81
N PRO A 260 5.66 -4.74 7.00
CA PRO A 260 4.48 -3.89 6.94
C PRO A 260 3.89 -3.82 5.53
N PRO A 261 2.55 -3.67 5.40
CA PRO A 261 1.91 -3.50 4.10
C PRO A 261 2.37 -2.18 3.45
N PRO A 262 2.51 -2.14 2.11
CA PRO A 262 2.76 -0.90 1.37
C PRO A 262 1.77 0.22 1.71
N LYS A 263 2.28 1.43 1.95
CA LYS A 263 1.49 2.65 2.13
C LYS A 263 1.88 3.64 1.04
N VAL A 264 1.27 3.45 -0.13
CA VAL A 264 1.54 4.22 -1.35
C VAL A 264 0.23 4.80 -1.88
N LEU A 265 0.22 6.11 -2.17
CA LEU A 265 -0.84 6.74 -2.96
C LEU A 265 -0.36 6.99 -4.38
N VAL A 266 -1.23 6.73 -5.35
CA VAL A 266 -1.01 6.96 -6.78
C VAL A 266 -2.02 7.99 -7.27
N SER A 267 -1.52 9.04 -7.90
CA SER A 267 -2.31 10.02 -8.65
C SER A 267 -1.92 9.95 -10.13
N PHE A 268 -2.90 10.03 -11.01
CA PHE A 268 -2.69 10.01 -12.45
C PHE A 268 -2.71 11.42 -13.01
N ARG A 269 -1.81 11.74 -13.95
CA ARG A 269 -1.79 13.01 -14.68
C ARG A 269 -1.71 12.74 -16.17
N PRO A 270 -2.20 13.64 -17.03
CA PRO A 270 -1.84 13.55 -18.43
C PRO A 270 -0.32 13.82 -18.56
N ASN A 271 0.28 13.39 -19.66
CA ASN A 271 1.72 13.62 -19.85
C ASN A 271 2.05 15.12 -20.01
N ASP A 272 3.34 15.48 -19.86
CA ASP A 272 3.78 16.89 -19.85
C ASP A 272 3.55 17.61 -21.20
N ALA A 273 3.33 16.86 -22.28
CA ALA A 273 3.06 17.36 -23.61
C ALA A 273 1.56 17.35 -23.97
N TRP A 274 0.69 17.02 -23.01
CA TRP A 274 -0.73 16.90 -23.27
C TRP A 274 -1.31 18.22 -23.74
N ASP A 275 -2.06 18.12 -24.82
CA ASP A 275 -2.53 19.26 -25.59
C ASP A 275 -4.06 19.21 -25.79
N GLY A 276 -4.74 18.39 -24.98
CA GLY A 276 -6.17 18.11 -25.05
C GLY A 276 -6.57 17.05 -26.08
N SER A 277 -5.63 16.22 -26.56
CA SER A 277 -5.87 15.14 -27.53
C SER A 277 -6.79 14.01 -27.05
N PHE A 278 -6.95 13.86 -25.74
CA PHE A 278 -7.93 12.99 -25.08
C PHE A 278 -8.48 13.71 -23.84
N GLY A 279 -9.64 13.28 -23.33
CA GLY A 279 -10.23 13.91 -22.16
C GLY A 279 -9.56 13.41 -20.89
N PHE A 280 -9.02 14.32 -20.08
CA PHE A 280 -8.45 14.01 -18.78
C PHE A 280 -8.78 15.14 -17.79
N ASP A 281 -9.23 14.78 -16.59
CA ASP A 281 -9.62 15.75 -15.57
C ASP A 281 -9.23 15.27 -14.16
N TRP A 282 -8.69 16.17 -13.34
CA TRP A 282 -8.25 15.91 -11.97
C TRP A 282 -8.50 17.14 -11.09
N ILE A 283 -8.57 16.94 -9.77
CA ILE A 283 -8.50 18.08 -8.85
C ILE A 283 -7.12 18.72 -9.00
N ARG A 284 -7.08 19.96 -9.50
CA ARG A 284 -5.82 20.67 -9.75
C ARG A 284 -5.10 20.95 -8.43
N GLU A 285 -3.82 20.61 -8.38
CA GLU A 285 -2.97 20.69 -7.18
C GLU A 285 -1.70 21.53 -7.39
N ASP A 286 -1.55 22.18 -8.55
CA ASP A 286 -0.30 22.87 -8.94
C ASP A 286 0.89 21.94 -8.85
N ASP A 287 0.72 20.80 -9.52
CA ASP A 287 1.63 19.69 -9.40
C ASP A 287 2.19 19.26 -10.77
N THR A 288 1.58 19.69 -11.87
CA THR A 288 2.09 19.50 -13.24
C THR A 288 2.84 20.72 -13.78
N SER A 289 3.56 20.55 -14.89
CA SER A 289 4.12 21.67 -15.65
C SER A 289 3.17 22.21 -16.73
N LEU A 290 1.90 21.78 -16.71
CA LEU A 290 0.92 22.19 -17.70
C LEU A 290 0.50 23.64 -17.44
N PHE A 291 0.17 24.34 -18.52
CA PHE A 291 -0.27 25.73 -18.45
C PHE A 291 -1.43 25.88 -17.47
N ASN A 292 -1.38 26.82 -16.54
CA ASN A 292 -2.48 27.16 -15.63
C ASN A 292 -3.05 26.00 -14.78
N ASP A 293 -2.22 25.02 -14.42
CA ASP A 293 -2.54 24.07 -13.34
C ASP A 293 -2.47 24.76 -11.97
N ASN A 294 -3.42 25.64 -11.66
CA ASN A 294 -3.48 26.28 -10.35
C ASN A 294 -4.34 25.44 -9.40
N LYS A 295 -3.95 25.37 -8.12
CA LYS A 295 -4.70 24.66 -7.07
C LYS A 295 -6.18 25.06 -7.08
N PHE A 296 -7.07 24.09 -7.23
CA PHE A 296 -8.52 24.34 -7.13
C PHE A 296 -8.92 24.89 -5.77
N GLU A 297 -8.19 24.53 -4.70
CA GLU A 297 -8.38 25.11 -3.37
C GLU A 297 -8.18 26.63 -3.33
N ASP A 298 -7.39 27.18 -4.24
CA ASP A 298 -7.12 28.61 -4.30
C ASP A 298 -8.01 29.36 -5.27
N ILE A 299 -8.53 28.70 -6.31
CA ILE A 299 -9.22 29.38 -7.41
C ILE A 299 -10.72 29.07 -7.51
N VAL A 300 -11.23 28.03 -6.86
CA VAL A 300 -12.69 27.77 -6.83
C VAL A 300 -13.35 28.80 -5.92
N SER A 301 -14.13 29.68 -6.53
CA SER A 301 -14.57 30.94 -5.93
C SER A 301 -15.93 31.36 -6.45
N LYS A 302 -16.63 32.22 -5.71
CA LYS A 302 -17.73 33.03 -6.25
C LYS A 302 -17.22 34.38 -6.73
N GLN A 303 -17.85 34.91 -7.79
CA GLN A 303 -17.54 36.23 -8.32
C GLN A 303 -18.52 37.29 -7.80
N TYR A 304 -18.00 38.48 -7.51
CA TYR A 304 -18.74 39.62 -6.97
C TYR A 304 -18.47 40.89 -7.78
N THR A 305 -19.42 41.81 -7.77
CA THR A 305 -19.30 43.09 -8.50
C THR A 305 -18.35 44.08 -7.83
N ASP A 306 -18.05 43.87 -6.54
CA ASP A 306 -17.23 44.76 -5.72
C ASP A 306 -16.39 43.99 -4.68
N SER A 307 -15.38 44.67 -4.13
CA SER A 307 -14.42 44.10 -3.16
C SER A 307 -14.99 43.85 -1.76
N THR A 308 -16.21 44.29 -1.48
CA THR A 308 -16.88 44.01 -0.19
C THR A 308 -17.60 42.66 -0.20
N PHE A 309 -17.66 41.98 -1.36
CA PHE A 309 -18.24 40.65 -1.55
C PHE A 309 -19.71 40.53 -1.11
N LYS A 310 -20.50 41.59 -1.34
CA LYS A 310 -21.92 41.64 -0.98
C LYS A 310 -22.85 41.23 -2.12
N ILE A 311 -22.52 41.62 -3.35
CA ILE A 311 -23.38 41.42 -4.52
C ILE A 311 -22.69 40.47 -5.50
N LEU A 312 -23.31 39.32 -5.74
CA LEU A 312 -22.84 38.35 -6.72
C LEU A 312 -22.94 38.91 -8.13
N GLU A 313 -21.90 38.69 -8.93
CA GLU A 313 -21.89 39.00 -10.35
C GLU A 313 -22.86 38.08 -11.10
N LYS A 314 -23.70 38.64 -11.97
CA LYS A 314 -24.74 37.95 -12.74
C LYS A 314 -24.49 37.99 -14.25
N GLY A 315 -23.44 38.67 -14.70
CA GLY A 315 -23.01 38.72 -16.09
C GLY A 315 -22.17 37.49 -16.46
N GLN A 316 -22.62 36.70 -17.44
CA GLN A 316 -21.89 35.52 -17.94
C GLN A 316 -20.55 35.84 -18.63
N ASN A 317 -20.32 37.11 -18.96
CA ASN A 317 -19.10 37.60 -19.59
C ASN A 317 -18.27 38.51 -18.68
N SER A 318 -18.73 38.73 -17.44
CA SER A 318 -18.01 39.54 -16.46
C SER A 318 -16.82 38.74 -15.93
N TYR A 319 -15.60 39.22 -16.15
CA TYR A 319 -14.37 38.54 -15.71
C TYR A 319 -13.44 39.44 -14.89
N LYS A 320 -13.80 40.73 -14.74
CA LYS A 320 -13.04 41.74 -13.97
C LYS A 320 -13.61 41.99 -12.57
N GLY A 321 -14.56 41.16 -12.14
CA GLY A 321 -15.12 41.23 -10.78
C GLY A 321 -14.11 40.78 -9.72
N HIS A 322 -14.58 40.72 -8.48
CA HIS A 322 -13.81 40.28 -7.33
C HIS A 322 -14.14 38.84 -6.98
N PHE A 323 -13.13 38.01 -6.73
CA PHE A 323 -13.31 36.58 -6.45
C PHE A 323 -13.07 36.30 -4.97
N LYS A 324 -13.95 35.47 -4.38
CA LYS A 324 -13.80 34.98 -3.01
C LYS A 324 -13.95 33.47 -3.00
N LYS A 325 -12.97 32.80 -2.40
CA LYS A 325 -12.95 31.34 -2.23
C LYS A 325 -14.23 30.84 -1.58
N ASP A 326 -14.78 29.75 -2.12
CA ASP A 326 -16.02 29.15 -1.64
C ASP A 326 -15.78 27.67 -1.30
N ALA A 327 -15.63 27.39 0.00
CA ALA A 327 -15.37 26.04 0.50
C ALA A 327 -16.53 25.07 0.22
N THR A 328 -17.78 25.56 0.16
CA THR A 328 -18.94 24.72 -0.15
C THR A 328 -18.93 24.32 -1.62
N LEU A 329 -18.60 25.25 -2.51
CA LEU A 329 -18.45 25.00 -3.94
C LEU A 329 -17.29 24.03 -4.21
N LEU A 330 -16.15 24.24 -3.55
CA LEU A 330 -14.99 23.34 -3.64
C LEU A 330 -15.34 21.92 -3.16
N LYS A 331 -16.05 21.79 -2.03
CA LYS A 331 -16.49 20.48 -1.52
C LYS A 331 -17.38 19.75 -2.54
N LYS A 332 -18.38 20.44 -3.10
CA LYS A 332 -19.26 19.88 -4.14
C LYS A 332 -18.49 19.49 -5.41
N LEU A 333 -17.46 20.25 -5.78
CA LEU A 333 -16.58 19.92 -6.91
C LEU A 333 -15.81 18.63 -6.60
N LYS A 334 -15.14 18.58 -5.45
CA LYS A 334 -14.36 17.43 -4.97
C LYS A 334 -15.17 16.13 -4.93
N GLU A 335 -16.45 16.18 -4.55
CA GLU A 335 -17.35 15.02 -4.57
C GLU A 335 -17.55 14.41 -5.97
N LYS A 336 -17.39 15.17 -7.06
CA LYS A 336 -17.49 14.62 -8.44
C LYS A 336 -16.30 13.75 -8.85
N TYR A 337 -15.20 13.83 -8.12
CA TYR A 337 -13.97 13.05 -8.36
C TYR A 337 -13.95 11.79 -7.49
N LYS A 338 -15.14 11.21 -7.26
CA LYS A 338 -15.41 9.91 -6.59
C LYS A 338 -14.26 9.45 -5.66
N PRO A 339 -13.98 10.19 -4.57
CA PRO A 339 -12.81 9.90 -3.74
C PRO A 339 -12.97 8.54 -3.05
N PHE A 340 -11.85 7.85 -2.83
CA PHE A 340 -11.81 6.66 -1.98
C PHE A 340 -11.11 6.97 -0.65
N GLU A 341 -11.44 6.19 0.37
CA GLU A 341 -10.83 6.33 1.70
C GLU A 341 -9.47 5.64 1.76
N VAL A 342 -8.48 6.35 2.29
CA VAL A 342 -7.14 5.85 2.55
C VAL A 342 -7.11 5.36 4.01
N THR A 343 -7.34 4.07 4.21
CA THR A 343 -7.54 3.49 5.55
C THR A 343 -6.35 3.65 6.49
N TRP A 344 -5.14 3.64 5.93
CA TRP A 344 -3.87 3.77 6.65
C TRP A 344 -3.44 5.22 6.94
N LYS A 345 -4.21 6.23 6.50
CA LYS A 345 -3.89 7.65 6.70
C LYS A 345 -5.04 8.35 7.41
N LYS A 346 -4.79 8.83 8.64
CA LYS A 346 -5.77 9.59 9.43
C LYS A 346 -5.57 11.09 9.29
N VAL A 347 -6.66 11.84 9.18
CA VAL A 347 -6.71 13.30 9.14
C VAL A 347 -7.81 13.81 10.07
N LYS A 348 -7.72 15.07 10.51
CA LYS A 348 -8.79 15.72 11.28
C LYS A 348 -9.83 16.31 10.34
N ASP A 349 -11.09 16.02 10.59
CA ASP A 349 -12.20 16.70 9.92
C ASP A 349 -12.40 18.13 10.47
N ASP A 350 -13.34 18.89 9.89
CA ASP A 350 -13.68 20.26 10.32
C ASP A 350 -14.15 20.34 11.79
N LYS A 351 -14.54 19.21 12.39
CA LYS A 351 -14.99 19.09 13.78
C LYS A 351 -13.87 18.58 14.71
N GLY A 352 -12.69 18.30 14.19
CA GLY A 352 -11.53 17.79 14.92
C GLY A 352 -11.54 16.27 15.13
N ASN A 353 -12.50 15.52 14.57
CA ASN A 353 -12.53 14.06 14.66
C ASN A 353 -11.47 13.44 13.75
N GLN A 354 -10.84 12.35 14.20
CA GLN A 354 -9.95 11.55 13.36
C GLN A 354 -10.78 10.73 12.35
N VAL A 355 -10.54 10.96 11.07
CA VAL A 355 -11.20 10.26 9.95
C VAL A 355 -10.15 9.77 8.95
N ASN A 356 -10.51 8.84 8.07
CA ASN A 356 -9.64 8.42 6.98
C ASN A 356 -9.45 9.58 5.98
N ASP A 357 -8.23 9.71 5.46
CA ASP A 357 -7.94 10.65 4.37
C ASP A 357 -8.71 10.27 3.11
N LYS A 358 -9.02 11.26 2.27
CA LYS A 358 -9.76 11.05 1.02
C LYS A 358 -8.86 11.34 -0.17
N HIS A 359 -8.60 10.31 -0.95
CA HIS A 359 -7.86 10.45 -2.21
C HIS A 359 -8.85 10.67 -3.36
N PHE A 360 -8.77 11.82 -4.02
CA PHE A 360 -9.65 12.19 -5.13
C PHE A 360 -9.16 11.51 -6.41
N THR A 361 -10.09 10.88 -7.13
CA THR A 361 -9.79 10.05 -8.30
C THR A 361 -9.95 10.86 -9.59
N GLU A 362 -9.05 10.66 -10.54
CA GLU A 362 -9.09 11.36 -11.82
C GLU A 362 -10.14 10.78 -12.76
N TRP A 363 -10.43 11.51 -13.84
CA TRP A 363 -11.34 11.11 -14.91
C TRP A 363 -10.61 11.05 -16.24
N LEU A 364 -10.86 9.97 -16.99
CA LEU A 364 -10.42 9.75 -18.36
C LEU A 364 -11.64 9.62 -19.28
N SER A 365 -11.54 10.17 -20.48
CA SER A 365 -12.46 9.92 -21.59
C SER A 365 -11.66 9.31 -22.75
N LEU A 366 -11.90 8.03 -23.03
CA LEU A 366 -11.15 7.24 -24.01
C LEU A 366 -12.07 6.25 -24.73
N LYS A 367 -12.17 6.40 -26.06
CA LYS A 367 -13.00 5.53 -26.91
C LYS A 367 -12.32 4.19 -27.14
N LYS A 368 -13.13 3.17 -27.45
CA LYS A 368 -12.64 1.90 -27.98
C LYS A 368 -11.69 2.13 -29.16
N GLY A 369 -10.53 1.49 -29.12
CA GLY A 369 -9.48 1.58 -30.14
C GLY A 369 -8.50 2.73 -29.93
N GLU A 370 -8.80 3.68 -29.03
CA GLU A 370 -7.94 4.81 -28.73
C GLU A 370 -6.99 4.52 -27.56
N SER A 371 -5.94 5.34 -27.45
CA SER A 371 -4.95 5.24 -26.38
C SER A 371 -4.61 6.59 -25.77
N ALA A 372 -4.20 6.57 -24.50
CA ALA A 372 -3.79 7.74 -23.75
C ALA A 372 -2.45 7.47 -23.04
N LYS A 373 -1.51 8.42 -23.15
CA LYS A 373 -0.28 8.42 -22.36
C LYS A 373 -0.47 9.26 -21.12
N ILE A 374 -0.28 8.64 -19.97
CA ILE A 374 -0.45 9.27 -18.66
C ILE A 374 0.83 9.15 -17.82
N LYS A 375 1.01 10.08 -16.90
CA LYS A 375 2.04 10.05 -15.88
C LYS A 375 1.48 9.56 -14.56
N ILE A 376 2.33 8.86 -13.82
CA ILE A 376 2.05 8.42 -12.46
C ILE A 376 2.84 9.29 -11.48
N ARG A 377 2.13 9.81 -10.49
CA ARG A 377 2.72 10.40 -9.29
C ARG A 377 2.46 9.48 -8.12
N ILE A 378 3.46 9.35 -7.27
CA ILE A 378 3.41 8.51 -6.07
C ILE A 378 3.69 9.34 -4.83
N ASP A 379 3.04 8.98 -3.72
CA ASP A 379 3.42 9.38 -2.37
C ASP A 379 3.68 8.11 -1.54
N VAL A 380 4.96 7.80 -1.32
CA VAL A 380 5.39 6.56 -0.65
C VAL A 380 5.70 6.85 0.82
N THR A 381 4.82 6.38 1.70
CA THR A 381 4.98 6.46 3.17
C THR A 381 5.66 5.21 3.71
N GLU A 382 5.21 4.03 3.29
CA GLU A 382 5.79 2.72 3.61
C GLU A 382 6.19 2.03 2.30
N LYS A 383 7.36 1.41 2.28
CA LYS A 383 8.02 0.96 1.03
C LYS A 383 7.19 -0.07 0.28
N ALA A 384 7.31 -0.04 -1.04
CA ALA A 384 6.78 -1.05 -1.96
C ALA A 384 7.81 -1.31 -3.05
N ASP A 385 7.80 -2.50 -3.62
CA ASP A 385 8.74 -2.90 -4.67
C ASP A 385 8.22 -2.49 -6.04
N TYR A 386 6.92 -2.65 -6.29
CA TYR A 386 6.31 -2.28 -7.56
C TYR A 386 4.83 -1.90 -7.44
N LEU A 387 4.35 -1.19 -8.45
CA LEU A 387 2.94 -0.98 -8.73
C LEU A 387 2.49 -1.92 -9.86
N LYS A 388 1.26 -2.40 -9.79
CA LYS A 388 0.63 -3.19 -10.86
C LYS A 388 -0.83 -2.79 -11.02
N PHE A 389 -1.29 -2.65 -12.26
CA PHE A 389 -2.72 -2.49 -12.52
C PHE A 389 -3.45 -3.81 -12.34
N ASP A 390 -4.67 -3.77 -11.80
CA ASP A 390 -5.55 -4.94 -11.80
C ASP A 390 -5.89 -5.35 -13.24
N ASP A 391 -6.06 -6.66 -13.45
CA ASP A 391 -6.45 -7.18 -14.75
C ASP A 391 -7.81 -6.60 -15.15
N ASN A 392 -7.89 -6.07 -16.37
CA ASN A 392 -9.07 -5.40 -16.87
C ASN A 392 -9.39 -5.86 -18.29
N THR A 393 -10.64 -6.22 -18.56
CA THR A 393 -11.07 -6.69 -19.89
C THR A 393 -11.24 -5.56 -20.90
N ASN A 394 -11.44 -4.33 -20.43
CA ASN A 394 -11.67 -3.14 -21.25
C ASN A 394 -10.39 -2.38 -21.57
N PHE A 395 -9.30 -2.57 -20.81
CA PHE A 395 -8.07 -1.78 -20.92
C PHE A 395 -6.80 -2.63 -20.87
N THR A 396 -5.77 -2.19 -21.59
CA THR A 396 -4.39 -2.69 -21.45
C THR A 396 -3.44 -1.57 -21.03
N PHE A 397 -2.39 -1.94 -20.30
CA PHE A 397 -1.44 -1.02 -19.70
C PHE A 397 -0.02 -1.36 -20.14
N THR A 398 0.73 -0.36 -20.62
CA THR A 398 2.14 -0.53 -20.98
C THR A 398 2.98 0.60 -20.39
N PRO A 399 3.86 0.33 -19.41
CA PRO A 399 4.03 -0.94 -18.69
C PRO A 399 2.86 -1.26 -17.76
N ASN A 400 2.59 -2.56 -17.52
CA ASN A 400 1.60 -3.02 -16.54
C ASN A 400 2.18 -3.16 -15.12
N LYS A 401 3.48 -3.42 -15.00
CA LYS A 401 4.23 -3.51 -13.74
C LYS A 401 5.30 -2.42 -13.72
N ILE A 402 5.37 -1.65 -12.64
CA ILE A 402 6.19 -0.44 -12.53
C ILE A 402 7.04 -0.53 -11.26
N ASP A 403 8.36 -0.57 -11.40
CA ASP A 403 9.29 -0.62 -10.27
C ASP A 403 9.31 0.71 -9.49
N ILE A 404 9.09 0.62 -8.18
CA ILE A 404 9.17 1.73 -7.24
C ILE A 404 10.02 1.42 -5.98
N SER A 405 10.79 0.33 -6.00
CA SER A 405 11.60 -0.18 -4.88
C SER A 405 12.53 0.85 -4.25
N ASN A 406 13.08 1.76 -5.06
CA ASN A 406 14.00 2.82 -4.62
C ASN A 406 13.35 4.20 -4.43
N LYS A 407 12.01 4.26 -4.31
CA LYS A 407 11.26 5.52 -4.17
C LYS A 407 10.78 5.74 -2.74
N LYS A 408 10.75 7.01 -2.32
CA LYS A 408 10.22 7.47 -1.03
C LYS A 408 9.59 8.86 -1.17
N GLY A 409 8.53 9.12 -0.41
CA GLY A 409 7.79 10.39 -0.41
C GLY A 409 7.15 10.70 -1.77
N LYS A 410 6.86 11.99 -1.99
CA LYS A 410 6.22 12.47 -3.22
C LYS A 410 7.20 12.48 -4.41
N LYS A 411 6.86 11.76 -5.47
CA LYS A 411 7.64 11.69 -6.71
C LYS A 411 6.72 11.62 -7.92
N THR A 412 7.14 12.23 -9.03
CA THR A 412 6.59 11.94 -10.36
C THR A 412 7.49 10.91 -11.02
N LEU A 413 6.90 9.82 -11.51
CA LEU A 413 7.64 8.81 -12.27
C LEU A 413 8.03 9.36 -13.64
N LYS A 414 9.21 8.94 -14.14
CA LYS A 414 9.77 9.47 -15.38
C LYS A 414 9.03 8.95 -16.61
N ASP A 415 8.71 7.66 -16.60
CA ASP A 415 8.10 6.98 -17.73
C ASP A 415 6.59 7.17 -17.74
N ASP A 416 6.05 7.37 -18.94
CA ASP A 416 4.61 7.40 -19.17
C ASP A 416 4.06 5.96 -19.21
N VAL A 417 2.81 5.80 -18.78
CA VAL A 417 2.02 4.59 -19.00
C VAL A 417 1.06 4.82 -20.16
N LEU A 418 1.08 3.92 -21.13
CA LEU A 418 0.09 3.85 -22.20
C LEU A 418 -1.12 3.04 -21.71
N ILE A 419 -2.29 3.67 -21.69
CA ILE A 419 -3.58 3.02 -21.52
C ILE A 419 -4.20 2.88 -22.91
N GLU A 420 -4.60 1.67 -23.30
CA GLU A 420 -5.37 1.44 -24.53
C GLU A 420 -6.76 0.89 -24.18
N CYS A 421 -7.80 1.45 -24.79
CA CYS A 421 -9.17 0.97 -24.59
C CYS A 421 -9.54 -0.09 -25.65
N LYS A 422 -9.88 -1.30 -25.22
CA LYS A 422 -10.17 -2.44 -26.13
C LYS A 422 -11.66 -2.60 -26.43
N ASN A 423 -12.53 -2.21 -25.50
CA ASN A 423 -13.96 -2.48 -25.56
C ASN A 423 -14.81 -1.24 -25.27
N GLU A 424 -16.05 -1.26 -25.74
CA GLU A 424 -17.07 -0.32 -25.29
C GLU A 424 -17.70 -0.82 -23.99
N PHE A 425 -18.07 0.09 -23.09
CA PHE A 425 -18.68 -0.20 -21.81
C PHE A 425 -19.79 0.81 -21.49
N THR A 426 -20.88 0.34 -20.89
CA THR A 426 -22.10 1.15 -20.71
C THR A 426 -22.16 1.96 -19.42
N LYS A 427 -21.32 1.62 -18.44
CA LYS A 427 -21.22 2.31 -17.14
C LYS A 427 -19.81 2.86 -16.98
N ASP A 428 -19.63 3.87 -16.15
CA ASP A 428 -18.29 4.32 -15.82
C ASP A 428 -17.47 3.15 -15.28
N GLU A 429 -16.24 3.02 -15.76
CA GLU A 429 -15.30 1.99 -15.33
C GLU A 429 -14.27 2.58 -14.36
N GLU A 430 -13.64 1.71 -13.59
CA GLU A 430 -12.57 2.09 -12.66
C GLU A 430 -11.32 1.27 -12.97
N ILE A 431 -10.22 1.96 -13.26
CA ILE A 431 -8.90 1.35 -13.39
C ILE A 431 -8.24 1.42 -12.01
N VAL A 432 -7.90 0.26 -11.45
CA VAL A 432 -7.28 0.12 -10.13
C VAL A 432 -5.79 -0.17 -10.28
N ILE A 433 -4.96 0.53 -9.49
CA ILE A 433 -3.54 0.23 -9.34
C ILE A 433 -3.21 -0.07 -7.88
N LYS A 434 -2.44 -1.14 -7.65
CA LYS A 434 -2.04 -1.62 -6.33
C LYS A 434 -0.53 -1.61 -6.17
N ALA A 435 -0.07 -1.37 -4.94
CA ALA A 435 1.32 -1.52 -4.55
C ALA A 435 1.58 -2.90 -3.95
N TYR A 436 2.75 -3.45 -4.24
CA TYR A 436 3.15 -4.79 -3.84
C TYR A 436 4.54 -4.78 -3.21
N LYS A 437 4.76 -5.73 -2.29
CA LYS A 437 6.09 -6.24 -1.97
C LYS A 437 6.27 -7.59 -2.66
N GLU A 438 7.46 -7.88 -3.17
CA GLU A 438 7.72 -8.98 -4.10
C GLU A 438 7.38 -10.36 -3.52
N LYS A 439 7.50 -10.51 -2.20
CA LYS A 439 7.19 -11.74 -1.46
C LYS A 439 5.78 -11.78 -0.88
N GLN A 440 4.98 -10.73 -1.05
CA GLN A 440 3.58 -10.69 -0.56
C GLN A 440 2.60 -10.97 -1.70
N PRO A 441 1.65 -11.90 -1.53
CA PRO A 441 0.72 -12.29 -2.59
C PRO A 441 -0.35 -11.22 -2.86
N THR A 442 -0.65 -10.38 -1.87
CA THR A 442 -1.78 -9.45 -1.91
C THR A 442 -1.30 -8.01 -2.10
N GLY A 443 -1.81 -7.34 -3.14
CA GLY A 443 -1.53 -5.93 -3.39
C GLY A 443 -2.44 -5.00 -2.58
N VAL A 444 -1.88 -3.88 -2.12
CA VAL A 444 -2.62 -2.85 -1.39
C VAL A 444 -3.13 -1.79 -2.37
N LEU A 445 -4.40 -1.40 -2.27
CA LEU A 445 -4.99 -0.35 -3.10
C LEU A 445 -4.18 0.96 -2.97
N SER A 446 -3.69 1.48 -4.10
CA SER A 446 -2.87 2.69 -4.13
C SER A 446 -3.47 3.80 -4.97
N GLY A 447 -4.24 3.49 -6.01
CA GLY A 447 -4.89 4.53 -6.83
C GLY A 447 -6.03 3.99 -7.66
N LYS A 448 -6.88 4.92 -8.12
CA LYS A 448 -8.05 4.66 -8.96
C LYS A 448 -8.16 5.76 -10.01
N LEU A 449 -8.38 5.37 -11.26
CA LEU A 449 -8.68 6.26 -12.38
C LEU A 449 -10.07 5.92 -12.91
N ASN A 450 -11.01 6.86 -12.85
CA ASN A 450 -12.32 6.66 -13.45
C ASN A 450 -12.23 6.83 -14.96
N VAL A 451 -12.96 6.00 -15.71
CA VAL A 451 -13.15 6.17 -17.14
C VAL A 451 -14.63 6.38 -17.42
N TRP A 452 -14.95 7.52 -18.04
CA TRP A 452 -16.33 7.83 -18.41
C TRP A 452 -16.84 6.86 -19.46
N SER A 453 -18.04 6.31 -19.23
CA SER A 453 -18.74 5.37 -20.12
C SER A 453 -18.60 5.75 -21.61
N ASN A 454 -17.91 4.90 -22.39
CA ASN A 454 -17.69 5.09 -23.83
C ASN A 454 -18.73 4.31 -24.67
N ALA A 455 -19.92 4.10 -24.13
CA ALA A 455 -21.03 3.49 -24.85
C ALA A 455 -21.31 4.24 -26.15
N ALA A 456 -21.69 3.51 -27.20
CA ALA A 456 -22.16 4.12 -28.46
C ALA A 456 -23.22 5.22 -28.29
N ALA A 457 -24.07 5.15 -27.25
CA ALA A 457 -25.07 6.19 -26.96
C ALA A 457 -24.46 7.56 -26.58
N ASN A 458 -23.26 7.56 -26.00
CA ASN A 458 -22.48 8.75 -25.69
C ASN A 458 -21.63 9.21 -26.88
N HIS A 459 -21.51 8.44 -27.96
CA HIS A 459 -20.80 8.88 -29.16
C HIS A 459 -21.71 9.78 -29.99
N LYS A 460 -21.44 11.09 -29.96
CA LYS A 460 -22.26 12.09 -30.64
C LYS A 460 -21.54 12.60 -31.88
N GLN A 461 -22.32 12.80 -32.94
CA GLN A 461 -21.83 13.42 -34.16
C GLN A 461 -22.59 14.70 -34.48
N LYS A 462 -21.88 15.73 -34.92
CA LYS A 462 -22.49 17.01 -35.34
C LYS A 462 -22.15 17.29 -36.80
N LYS A 463 -23.17 17.45 -37.64
CA LYS A 463 -23.00 17.94 -39.02
C LYS A 463 -22.68 19.43 -38.98
N VAL A 464 -21.51 19.80 -39.48
CA VAL A 464 -21.07 21.20 -39.52
C VAL A 464 -20.77 21.63 -40.95
N VAL A 465 -21.27 22.79 -41.34
CA VAL A 465 -20.86 23.48 -42.57
C VAL A 465 -19.95 24.64 -42.19
N PHE A 466 -18.71 24.57 -42.65
CA PHE A 466 -17.68 25.59 -42.44
C PHE A 466 -17.74 26.54 -43.63
N VAL A 467 -18.25 27.74 -43.39
CA VAL A 467 -18.51 28.74 -44.44
C VAL A 467 -17.36 29.73 -44.47
N GLN A 468 -16.53 29.63 -45.50
CA GLN A 468 -15.51 30.61 -45.83
C GLN A 468 -16.15 31.78 -46.57
N LEU A 469 -15.94 32.98 -46.08
CA LEU A 469 -16.51 34.20 -46.64
C LEU A 469 -15.44 34.96 -47.41
N THR A 470 -15.77 35.32 -48.65
CA THR A 470 -15.02 36.31 -49.42
C THR A 470 -15.75 37.64 -49.34
N THR A 471 -15.12 38.68 -48.80
CA THR A 471 -15.76 39.99 -48.62
C THR A 471 -14.90 41.13 -49.15
N LYS A 472 -15.57 42.26 -49.48
CA LYS A 472 -14.93 43.51 -49.91
C LYS A 472 -15.56 44.67 -49.11
N LEU A 473 -14.83 45.17 -48.10
CA LEU A 473 -15.38 46.14 -47.13
C LEU A 473 -15.58 47.56 -47.68
N SER A 474 -14.88 47.93 -48.75
CA SER A 474 -15.02 49.23 -49.42
C SER A 474 -14.68 49.13 -50.90
N LYS A 475 -15.07 50.13 -51.70
CA LYS A 475 -14.75 50.18 -53.15
C LYS A 475 -13.25 50.06 -53.43
N THR A 476 -12.42 50.60 -52.53
CA THR A 476 -10.95 50.64 -52.64
C THR A 476 -10.25 49.44 -51.96
N SER A 477 -10.94 48.70 -51.10
CA SER A 477 -10.37 47.50 -50.46
C SER A 477 -10.22 46.35 -51.45
N LYS A 478 -9.18 45.53 -51.28
CA LYS A 478 -9.06 44.24 -51.97
C LYS A 478 -10.01 43.22 -51.34
N PRO A 479 -10.65 42.33 -52.12
CA PRO A 479 -11.35 41.18 -51.58
C PRO A 479 -10.44 40.36 -50.67
N LYS A 480 -10.99 39.87 -49.56
CA LYS A 480 -10.32 38.93 -48.66
C LYS A 480 -11.18 37.69 -48.48
N LYS A 481 -10.55 36.53 -48.47
CA LYS A 481 -11.18 35.23 -48.20
C LYS A 481 -10.65 34.68 -46.88
N SER A 482 -11.54 34.18 -46.03
CA SER A 482 -11.16 33.51 -44.79
C SER A 482 -10.66 32.08 -45.03
N ASP A 483 -9.90 31.54 -44.09
CA ASP A 483 -9.41 30.16 -44.14
C ASP A 483 -9.98 29.34 -42.98
N ALA A 484 -10.68 28.25 -43.30
CA ALA A 484 -11.24 27.30 -42.32
C ALA A 484 -10.64 25.89 -42.46
N SER A 485 -9.58 25.72 -43.27
CA SER A 485 -9.06 24.40 -43.67
C SER A 485 -8.59 23.55 -42.47
N ASN A 486 -8.10 24.20 -41.40
CA ASN A 486 -7.60 23.51 -40.20
C ASN A 486 -8.67 23.31 -39.11
N GLU A 487 -9.86 23.89 -39.29
CA GLU A 487 -10.85 23.99 -38.21
C GLU A 487 -11.52 22.66 -37.89
N MET A 488 -11.69 21.80 -38.89
CA MET A 488 -12.22 20.45 -38.67
C MET A 488 -11.32 19.63 -37.74
N VAL A 489 -10.01 19.67 -37.97
CA VAL A 489 -9.02 18.96 -37.16
C VAL A 489 -8.97 19.55 -35.75
N ARG A 490 -8.92 20.88 -35.63
CA ARG A 490 -8.87 21.58 -34.33
C ARG A 490 -10.10 21.33 -33.49
N LEU A 491 -11.31 21.37 -34.07
CA LEU A 491 -12.54 21.10 -33.33
C LEU A 491 -12.61 19.66 -32.87
N ASN A 492 -12.34 18.69 -33.75
CA ASN A 492 -12.35 17.28 -33.37
C ASN A 492 -11.39 17.01 -32.21
N LYS A 493 -10.17 17.58 -32.25
CA LYS A 493 -9.19 17.42 -31.17
C LYS A 493 -9.77 17.71 -29.78
N TYR A 494 -10.55 18.77 -29.62
CA TYR A 494 -11.08 19.16 -28.30
C TYR A 494 -12.44 18.54 -27.99
N LEU A 495 -13.30 18.38 -28.99
CA LEU A 495 -14.66 17.86 -28.79
C LEU A 495 -14.68 16.37 -28.46
N THR A 496 -13.67 15.61 -28.88
CA THR A 496 -13.53 14.18 -28.56
C THR A 496 -13.38 13.92 -27.06
N GLN A 497 -12.91 14.90 -26.27
CA GLN A 497 -12.90 14.83 -24.80
C GLN A 497 -14.30 14.59 -24.23
N ALA A 498 -15.34 15.06 -24.95
CA ALA A 498 -16.75 14.87 -24.61
C ALA A 498 -17.43 13.79 -25.47
N TYR A 499 -16.66 12.95 -26.17
CA TYR A 499 -17.13 11.98 -27.18
C TYR A 499 -17.98 12.61 -28.30
N ILE A 500 -17.71 13.88 -28.63
CA ILE A 500 -18.36 14.59 -29.72
C ILE A 500 -17.40 14.68 -30.90
N GLU A 501 -17.86 14.31 -32.09
CA GLU A 501 -17.10 14.42 -33.33
C GLU A 501 -17.89 15.12 -34.42
N LEU A 502 -17.18 15.64 -35.42
CA LEU A 502 -17.78 16.08 -36.66
C LEU A 502 -18.31 14.86 -37.43
N HIS A 503 -19.56 14.95 -37.88
CA HIS A 503 -20.13 13.94 -38.76
C HIS A 503 -19.39 13.92 -40.12
N PRO A 504 -19.23 12.77 -40.79
CA PRO A 504 -18.54 12.68 -42.10
C PRO A 504 -19.06 13.63 -43.18
N ASP A 505 -20.37 13.90 -43.22
CA ASP A 505 -20.97 14.90 -44.11
C ASP A 505 -20.52 16.36 -43.88
N SER A 506 -19.79 16.66 -42.81
CA SER A 506 -19.29 18.00 -42.53
C SER A 506 -18.34 18.45 -43.63
N LYS A 507 -18.45 19.72 -44.05
CA LYS A 507 -17.71 20.20 -45.22
C LYS A 507 -17.46 21.70 -45.18
N ILE A 508 -16.46 22.11 -45.95
CA ILE A 508 -16.14 23.51 -46.20
C ILE A 508 -16.87 23.98 -47.45
N VAL A 509 -17.45 25.18 -47.39
CA VAL A 509 -18.12 25.84 -48.52
C VAL A 509 -17.73 27.30 -48.60
N ASP A 510 -17.77 27.85 -49.80
CA ASP A 510 -17.49 29.25 -50.05
C ASP A 510 -18.77 30.05 -50.26
N ILE A 511 -18.82 31.26 -49.69
CA ILE A 511 -19.80 32.28 -50.04
C ILE A 511 -19.02 33.56 -50.41
N ASP A 512 -19.29 34.08 -51.61
CA ASP A 512 -18.74 35.35 -52.07
C ASP A 512 -19.76 36.48 -51.87
N LEU A 513 -19.43 37.42 -50.99
CA LEU A 513 -20.22 38.62 -50.69
C LEU A 513 -19.65 39.89 -51.33
N THR A 514 -18.65 39.78 -52.20
CA THR A 514 -17.96 40.96 -52.78
C THR A 514 -18.87 41.82 -53.66
N ALA A 515 -19.87 41.20 -54.30
CA ALA A 515 -20.90 41.87 -55.10
C ALA A 515 -22.18 42.17 -54.30
N ASP A 516 -22.27 41.73 -53.04
CA ASP A 516 -23.47 41.90 -52.22
C ASP A 516 -23.51 43.29 -51.58
N THR A 517 -24.37 44.16 -52.14
CA THR A 517 -24.48 45.55 -51.67
C THR A 517 -25.05 45.66 -50.26
N ASP A 518 -25.86 44.70 -49.81
CA ASP A 518 -26.47 44.72 -48.48
C ASP A 518 -25.47 44.37 -47.38
N PHE A 519 -24.42 43.60 -47.71
CA PHE A 519 -23.37 43.25 -46.76
C PHE A 519 -22.67 44.49 -46.18
N SER A 520 -22.53 45.56 -46.97
CA SER A 520 -21.90 46.82 -46.54
C SER A 520 -22.54 47.42 -45.28
N ARG A 521 -23.82 47.09 -45.00
CA ARG A 521 -24.54 47.53 -43.79
C ARG A 521 -24.02 46.88 -42.51
N PHE A 522 -23.28 45.78 -42.62
CA PHE A 522 -22.62 45.11 -41.51
C PHE A 522 -21.17 45.58 -41.33
N VAL A 523 -20.74 46.63 -42.03
CA VAL A 523 -19.36 47.10 -41.98
C VAL A 523 -19.29 48.47 -41.33
N LYS A 524 -18.43 48.62 -40.31
CA LYS A 524 -18.12 49.92 -39.70
C LYS A 524 -16.65 49.98 -39.33
N ASN A 525 -15.98 51.06 -39.73
CA ASN A 525 -14.55 51.29 -39.46
C ASN A 525 -13.66 50.08 -39.85
N GLY A 526 -13.95 49.44 -40.99
CA GLY A 526 -13.20 48.27 -41.46
C GLY A 526 -13.40 46.99 -40.66
N LYS A 527 -14.44 46.92 -39.81
CA LYS A 527 -14.79 45.75 -38.99
C LYS A 527 -16.22 45.29 -39.25
N ILE A 528 -16.48 44.03 -38.96
CA ILE A 528 -17.79 43.38 -39.14
C ILE A 528 -18.65 43.55 -37.88
N LEU A 529 -19.88 44.01 -38.04
CA LEU A 529 -20.87 44.19 -37.00
C LEU A 529 -21.71 42.92 -36.81
N LYS A 530 -22.10 42.61 -35.57
CA LYS A 530 -23.08 41.54 -35.27
C LYS A 530 -24.49 41.84 -35.79
N LYS A 531 -24.80 43.13 -35.99
CA LYS A 531 -26.08 43.65 -36.46
C LYS A 531 -25.83 44.74 -37.49
N SER A 532 -26.65 44.80 -38.53
CA SER A 532 -26.52 45.82 -39.57
C SER A 532 -26.86 47.21 -39.03
N VAL A 533 -26.46 48.26 -39.75
CA VAL A 533 -26.98 49.61 -39.53
C VAL A 533 -28.37 49.77 -40.15
N LEU A 534 -29.21 50.59 -39.50
CA LEU A 534 -30.50 51.03 -40.02
C LEU A 534 -30.27 51.91 -41.25
N VAL A 535 -31.06 51.70 -42.31
CA VAL A 535 -31.13 52.65 -43.43
C VAL A 535 -32.46 53.40 -43.30
N PRO A 536 -32.46 54.68 -42.90
CA PRO A 536 -33.70 55.42 -42.69
C PRO A 536 -34.47 55.61 -43.99
N ALA A 537 -35.79 55.65 -43.89
CA ALA A 537 -36.64 56.02 -45.01
C ALA A 537 -36.23 57.38 -45.57
N LYS A 538 -36.24 57.54 -46.89
CA LYS A 538 -36.07 58.84 -47.56
C LYS A 538 -37.37 59.22 -48.21
N ALA A 539 -37.90 60.39 -47.84
CA ALA A 539 -39.06 60.98 -48.49
C ALA A 539 -38.78 61.21 -49.99
N ALA A 540 -39.84 61.16 -50.80
CA ALA A 540 -39.73 61.53 -52.20
C ALA A 540 -39.31 63.00 -52.32
N ILE A 541 -38.40 63.30 -53.25
CA ILE A 541 -38.00 64.67 -53.59
C ILE A 541 -38.64 64.99 -54.94
N ALA A 542 -39.46 66.04 -54.97
CA ALA A 542 -40.11 66.51 -56.19
C ALA A 542 -39.07 66.97 -57.24
N LYS A 543 -39.42 66.83 -58.52
CA LYS A 543 -38.63 67.35 -59.64
C LYS A 543 -38.48 68.87 -59.51
N THR A 544 -37.28 69.40 -59.74
CA THR A 544 -37.04 70.85 -59.87
C THR A 544 -36.64 71.18 -61.32
N ALA A 545 -36.48 72.46 -61.64
CA ALA A 545 -36.02 72.89 -62.96
C ALA A 545 -34.66 72.27 -63.37
N ASN A 546 -33.81 71.94 -62.39
CA ASN A 546 -32.44 71.48 -62.61
C ASN A 546 -32.15 70.04 -62.11
N SER A 547 -33.13 69.35 -61.49
CA SER A 547 -32.92 68.00 -60.94
C SER A 547 -34.13 67.08 -61.14
N PRO A 548 -33.93 65.79 -61.50
CA PRO A 548 -35.01 64.81 -61.62
C PRO A 548 -35.64 64.47 -60.27
N ALA A 549 -36.90 64.00 -60.29
CA ALA A 549 -37.57 63.51 -59.09
C ALA A 549 -36.85 62.28 -58.53
N ILE A 550 -36.72 62.21 -57.20
CA ILE A 550 -36.16 61.04 -56.50
C ILE A 550 -37.32 60.33 -55.80
N PRO A 551 -37.60 59.05 -56.11
CA PRO A 551 -38.68 58.32 -55.47
C PRO A 551 -38.39 58.09 -53.99
N ALA A 552 -39.45 57.96 -53.19
CA ALA A 552 -39.32 57.58 -51.79
C ALA A 552 -38.61 56.23 -51.69
N LYS A 553 -37.69 56.08 -50.72
CA LYS A 553 -37.08 54.79 -50.38
C LYS A 553 -37.59 54.35 -49.02
N ALA A 554 -38.08 53.11 -48.98
CA ALA A 554 -38.50 52.47 -47.73
C ALA A 554 -37.32 52.32 -46.77
N GLU A 555 -37.63 52.32 -45.47
CA GLU A 555 -36.66 51.98 -44.43
C GLU A 555 -36.18 50.53 -44.60
N ILE A 556 -34.90 50.28 -44.35
CA ILE A 556 -34.37 48.92 -44.27
C ILE A 556 -33.98 48.63 -42.82
N PRO A 557 -34.72 47.74 -42.11
CA PRO A 557 -34.56 47.52 -40.68
C PRO A 557 -33.24 46.83 -40.33
N ILE A 558 -32.84 46.94 -39.06
CA ILE A 558 -31.67 46.25 -38.52
C ILE A 558 -31.86 44.73 -38.61
N GLN A 559 -30.84 44.03 -39.10
CA GLN A 559 -30.81 42.58 -39.20
C GLN A 559 -29.60 42.01 -38.43
N ASN A 560 -29.72 40.82 -37.85
CA ASN A 560 -28.57 40.11 -37.29
C ASN A 560 -27.71 39.53 -38.41
N LEU A 561 -26.38 39.57 -38.23
CA LEU A 561 -25.42 39.07 -39.21
C LEU A 561 -25.65 37.60 -39.54
N VAL A 562 -25.87 36.77 -38.52
CA VAL A 562 -26.03 35.33 -38.69
C VAL A 562 -27.29 35.00 -39.48
N ASP A 563 -28.41 35.68 -39.19
CA ASP A 563 -29.66 35.48 -39.92
C ASP A 563 -29.48 35.87 -41.39
N TYR A 564 -28.79 36.99 -41.65
CA TYR A 564 -28.41 37.40 -43.00
C TYR A 564 -27.55 36.35 -43.71
N LEU A 565 -26.49 35.84 -43.06
CA LEU A 565 -25.60 34.84 -43.65
C LEU A 565 -26.29 33.50 -43.91
N LYS A 566 -27.21 33.08 -43.02
CA LYS A 566 -28.03 31.88 -43.21
C LYS A 566 -28.90 31.97 -44.48
N LEU A 567 -29.38 33.17 -44.84
CA LEU A 567 -30.13 33.38 -46.09
C LEU A 567 -29.26 33.27 -47.34
N LYS A 568 -27.95 33.46 -47.22
CA LYS A 568 -26.98 33.33 -48.33
C LYS A 568 -26.51 31.89 -48.52
N LEU A 569 -26.77 31.02 -47.55
CA LEU A 569 -26.36 29.63 -47.57
C LEU A 569 -27.40 28.76 -48.29
N ASP A 570 -26.93 27.75 -49.04
CA ASP A 570 -27.80 26.77 -49.69
C ASP A 570 -28.71 26.06 -48.67
N LYS A 571 -30.01 25.95 -49.01
CA LYS A 571 -31.05 25.36 -48.16
C LYS A 571 -30.73 23.93 -47.72
N LYS A 572 -29.91 23.16 -48.47
CA LYS A 572 -29.48 21.81 -48.05
C LYS A 572 -28.70 21.79 -46.74
N TYR A 573 -28.13 22.93 -46.33
CA TYR A 573 -27.42 23.08 -45.06
C TYR A 573 -28.31 23.60 -43.92
N ALA A 574 -29.63 23.70 -44.11
CA ALA A 574 -30.53 24.21 -43.08
C ALA A 574 -30.43 23.43 -41.77
N ALA A 575 -30.22 22.10 -41.82
CA ALA A 575 -30.06 21.24 -40.65
C ALA A 575 -28.61 21.13 -40.13
N PHE A 576 -27.63 21.71 -40.83
CA PHE A 576 -26.24 21.70 -40.39
C PHE A 576 -26.03 22.78 -39.32
N PHE A 577 -25.04 22.59 -38.45
CA PHE A 577 -24.49 23.67 -37.66
C PHE A 577 -23.64 24.58 -38.57
N LYS A 578 -23.77 25.91 -38.46
CA LYS A 578 -23.13 26.86 -39.38
C LYS A 578 -21.96 27.56 -38.72
N ALA A 579 -20.75 27.32 -39.19
CA ALA A 579 -19.56 28.03 -38.73
C ALA A 579 -19.12 29.04 -39.78
N PHE A 580 -19.33 30.33 -39.53
CA PHE A 580 -18.99 31.40 -40.47
C PHE A 580 -17.62 31.99 -40.13
N TYR A 581 -16.74 32.07 -41.12
CA TYR A 581 -15.37 32.58 -40.95
C TYR A 581 -15.16 33.85 -41.76
N PHE A 582 -14.62 34.89 -41.14
CA PHE A 582 -14.25 36.16 -41.78
C PHE A 582 -12.74 36.38 -41.77
N ALA A 583 -12.24 37.03 -42.82
CA ALA A 583 -10.83 37.49 -42.91
C ALA A 583 -10.63 38.88 -42.29
N GLU A 584 -11.69 39.44 -41.71
CA GLU A 584 -11.74 40.74 -41.08
C GLU A 584 -12.01 40.62 -39.58
N ASN A 585 -11.66 41.66 -38.83
CA ASN A 585 -11.93 41.73 -37.40
C ASN A 585 -13.42 41.99 -37.15
N GLY A 586 -13.98 41.36 -36.12
CA GLY A 586 -15.30 41.69 -35.62
C GLY A 586 -15.28 42.95 -34.75
N MET A 587 -16.40 43.66 -34.71
CA MET A 587 -16.63 44.80 -33.83
C MET A 587 -17.17 44.31 -32.48
N PRO A 588 -16.47 44.53 -31.36
CA PRO A 588 -17.00 44.23 -30.03
C PRO A 588 -18.12 45.21 -29.64
N SER A 589 -18.96 44.83 -28.69
CA SER A 589 -20.07 45.68 -28.22
C SER A 589 -19.60 47.02 -27.61
N SER A 590 -18.37 47.07 -27.10
CA SER A 590 -17.73 48.29 -26.59
C SER A 590 -17.35 49.29 -27.69
N GLY A 591 -17.30 48.86 -28.96
CA GLY A 591 -16.76 49.64 -30.07
C GLY A 591 -15.23 49.79 -30.09
N VAL A 592 -14.53 49.26 -29.08
CA VAL A 592 -13.07 49.37 -28.92
C VAL A 592 -12.44 47.98 -28.83
N GLY A 593 -11.35 47.75 -29.56
CA GLY A 593 -10.69 46.44 -29.68
C GLY A 593 -11.26 45.58 -30.81
N ASN A 594 -10.89 44.30 -30.85
CA ASN A 594 -11.35 43.34 -31.86
C ASN A 594 -12.16 42.24 -31.18
N LEU A 595 -13.23 41.81 -31.85
CA LEU A 595 -13.97 40.61 -31.48
C LEU A 595 -13.44 39.44 -32.31
N SER A 596 -13.01 38.38 -31.63
CA SER A 596 -12.43 37.18 -32.25
C SER A 596 -13.47 36.15 -32.66
N GLY A 597 -14.57 36.05 -31.93
CA GLY A 597 -15.67 35.16 -32.26
C GLY A 597 -16.91 35.46 -31.43
N TYR A 598 -18.02 34.81 -31.76
CA TYR A 598 -19.16 34.69 -30.85
C TYR A 598 -20.07 33.52 -31.25
N SER A 599 -20.69 32.92 -30.24
CA SER A 599 -21.89 32.09 -30.31
C SER A 599 -22.86 32.44 -29.18
N ALA A 600 -23.92 31.66 -29.03
CA ALA A 600 -24.87 31.73 -27.93
C ALA A 600 -25.21 30.32 -27.42
N GLY A 601 -25.66 30.22 -26.17
CA GLY A 601 -26.07 28.95 -25.57
C GLY A 601 -27.18 28.26 -26.37
N GLY A 602 -26.92 27.06 -26.90
CA GLY A 602 -27.88 26.30 -27.70
C GLY A 602 -28.02 26.78 -29.15
N ALA A 603 -27.14 27.68 -29.61
CA ALA A 603 -27.14 28.14 -30.99
C ALA A 603 -26.78 27.00 -31.96
N ASP A 604 -27.24 27.13 -33.21
CA ASP A 604 -26.83 26.27 -34.33
C ASP A 604 -25.72 26.93 -35.18
N TYR A 605 -24.99 27.89 -34.60
CA TYR A 605 -23.98 28.66 -35.32
C TYR A 605 -22.80 29.10 -34.46
N VAL A 606 -21.70 29.40 -35.15
CA VAL A 606 -20.60 30.22 -34.65
C VAL A 606 -20.19 31.25 -35.70
N VAL A 607 -19.67 32.39 -35.27
CA VAL A 607 -18.96 33.33 -36.14
C VAL A 607 -17.55 33.52 -35.61
N VAL A 608 -16.55 33.40 -36.49
CA VAL A 608 -15.12 33.53 -36.19
C VAL A 608 -14.52 34.62 -37.07
N PHE A 609 -13.69 35.48 -36.48
CA PHE A 609 -13.09 36.65 -37.12
C PHE A 609 -11.56 36.55 -37.14
N ALA A 610 -10.92 37.46 -37.87
CA ALA A 610 -9.47 37.44 -38.08
C ALA A 610 -8.61 37.54 -36.81
N SER A 611 -9.14 38.09 -35.70
CA SER A 611 -8.42 38.13 -34.42
C SER A 611 -8.51 36.83 -33.61
N ALA A 612 -9.11 35.78 -34.16
CA ALA A 612 -9.17 34.46 -33.56
C ALA A 612 -7.77 33.85 -33.38
N ASN A 613 -7.56 33.23 -32.22
CA ASN A 613 -6.49 32.26 -32.03
C ASN A 613 -7.02 30.83 -32.27
N ASP A 614 -6.12 29.85 -32.21
CA ASP A 614 -6.40 28.44 -32.52
C ASP A 614 -7.49 27.79 -31.66
N GLN A 615 -7.83 28.37 -30.50
CA GLN A 615 -8.89 27.88 -29.61
C GLN A 615 -10.22 28.62 -29.76
N THR A 616 -10.25 29.75 -30.46
CA THR A 616 -11.43 30.62 -30.48
C THR A 616 -12.65 29.91 -31.05
N ALA A 617 -12.50 29.20 -32.16
CA ALA A 617 -13.62 28.46 -32.73
C ALA A 617 -14.14 27.41 -31.75
N ALA A 618 -13.27 26.57 -31.19
CA ALA A 618 -13.65 25.55 -30.20
C ALA A 618 -14.36 26.15 -28.98
N HIS A 619 -13.85 27.25 -28.43
CA HIS A 619 -14.47 28.00 -27.34
C HIS A 619 -15.92 28.40 -27.65
N GLU A 620 -16.15 28.98 -28.83
CA GLU A 620 -17.49 29.41 -29.23
C GLU A 620 -18.41 28.25 -29.58
N PHE A 621 -17.89 27.16 -30.16
CA PHE A 621 -18.63 25.91 -30.34
C PHE A 621 -19.11 25.34 -29.01
N LEU A 622 -18.26 25.37 -27.97
CA LEU A 622 -18.60 24.88 -26.64
C LEU A 622 -19.70 25.73 -25.98
N HIS A 623 -19.74 27.04 -26.23
CA HIS A 623 -20.90 27.85 -25.85
C HIS A 623 -22.19 27.38 -26.50
N SER A 624 -22.15 27.02 -27.79
CA SER A 624 -23.31 26.45 -28.49
C SER A 624 -23.82 25.15 -27.85
N PHE A 625 -22.93 24.41 -27.16
CA PHE A 625 -23.26 23.21 -26.38
C PHE A 625 -23.66 23.51 -24.93
N ASN A 626 -24.18 24.72 -24.67
CA ASN A 626 -24.71 25.16 -23.39
C ASN A 626 -23.67 25.20 -22.25
N LEU A 627 -22.39 25.37 -22.58
CA LEU A 627 -21.35 25.56 -21.58
C LEU A 627 -21.05 27.06 -21.40
N PRO A 628 -21.22 27.62 -20.20
CA PRO A 628 -20.80 29.00 -19.91
C PRO A 628 -19.30 29.07 -19.60
N HIS A 629 -18.77 30.29 -19.48
CA HIS A 629 -17.39 30.49 -19.03
C HIS A 629 -17.14 29.87 -17.66
N THR A 630 -15.91 29.42 -17.40
CA THR A 630 -15.53 28.83 -16.10
C THR A 630 -15.66 29.83 -14.94
N PHE A 631 -15.52 31.13 -15.19
CA PHE A 631 -15.72 32.18 -14.18
C PHE A 631 -17.17 32.63 -14.02
N THR A 632 -18.13 31.97 -14.68
CA THR A 632 -19.56 32.32 -14.57
C THR A 632 -20.15 31.76 -13.28
N ASN A 633 -20.82 32.61 -12.50
CA ASN A 633 -21.63 32.21 -11.36
C ASN A 633 -22.88 31.42 -11.78
N SER A 634 -23.30 30.44 -10.98
CA SER A 634 -24.60 29.77 -11.12
C SER A 634 -25.80 30.73 -11.08
N GLU A 635 -25.63 31.88 -10.42
CA GLU A 635 -26.63 32.95 -10.34
C GLU A 635 -26.79 33.72 -11.67
N ALA A 636 -25.79 33.68 -12.55
CA ALA A 636 -25.87 34.23 -13.89
C ALA A 636 -26.58 33.27 -14.86
N THR A 637 -26.44 31.96 -14.65
CA THR A 637 -27.14 30.93 -15.41
C THR A 637 -27.09 29.58 -14.68
N SER A 638 -28.21 28.87 -14.69
CA SER A 638 -28.28 27.47 -14.23
C SER A 638 -27.38 26.51 -15.03
N LYS A 639 -26.80 26.99 -16.14
CA LYS A 639 -25.83 26.23 -16.92
C LYS A 639 -24.42 26.24 -16.30
N ALA A 640 -24.11 27.15 -15.38
CA ALA A 640 -22.83 27.17 -14.68
C ALA A 640 -22.92 26.30 -13.41
N GLU A 641 -22.03 25.33 -13.28
CA GLU A 641 -22.03 24.40 -12.14
C GLU A 641 -20.98 24.78 -11.09
N PHE A 642 -19.78 25.13 -11.54
CA PHE A 642 -18.70 25.61 -10.69
C PHE A 642 -18.10 26.89 -11.27
N THR A 643 -17.62 27.74 -10.37
CA THR A 643 -17.04 29.04 -10.68
C THR A 643 -15.58 29.04 -10.24
N TYR A 644 -14.73 29.46 -11.16
CA TYR A 644 -13.29 29.54 -10.98
C TYR A 644 -12.84 31.00 -11.16
N GLU A 645 -11.76 31.40 -10.52
CA GLU A 645 -11.15 32.71 -10.78
C GLU A 645 -10.77 32.83 -12.26
N ALA A 646 -11.16 33.94 -12.88
CA ALA A 646 -10.92 34.15 -14.30
C ALA A 646 -9.41 34.17 -14.61
N LYS A 647 -9.05 33.59 -15.76
CA LYS A 647 -7.67 33.47 -16.26
C LYS A 647 -6.76 32.55 -15.45
N LYS A 648 -7.29 31.75 -14.54
CA LYS A 648 -6.51 30.84 -13.68
C LYS A 648 -6.61 29.37 -14.09
N THR A 649 -7.23 29.07 -15.23
CA THR A 649 -7.41 27.70 -15.70
C THR A 649 -6.89 27.50 -17.13
N ASP A 650 -6.63 26.25 -17.47
CA ASP A 650 -6.28 25.74 -18.79
C ASP A 650 -7.51 25.37 -19.64
N ASN A 651 -8.70 25.61 -19.07
CA ASN A 651 -9.97 25.24 -19.68
C ASN A 651 -10.26 26.10 -20.91
N LEU A 652 -10.81 25.47 -21.96
CA LEU A 652 -11.17 26.16 -23.20
C LEU A 652 -12.16 27.31 -22.99
N LEU A 653 -13.00 27.27 -21.95
CA LEU A 653 -14.00 28.28 -21.62
C LEU A 653 -13.54 29.34 -20.62
N ASP A 654 -12.24 29.42 -20.34
CA ASP A 654 -11.65 30.51 -19.56
C ASP A 654 -11.07 31.61 -20.48
N TYR A 655 -10.76 32.76 -19.92
CA TYR A 655 -10.13 33.89 -20.59
C TYR A 655 -8.62 33.99 -20.36
N SER A 656 -7.95 32.88 -20.06
CA SER A 656 -6.50 32.86 -19.84
C SER A 656 -5.65 33.26 -21.07
N HIS A 657 -6.23 33.27 -22.27
CA HIS A 657 -5.62 33.92 -23.45
C HIS A 657 -5.42 35.45 -23.31
N ASN A 658 -6.10 36.09 -22.35
CA ASN A 658 -5.94 37.52 -22.04
C ASN A 658 -4.84 37.79 -20.99
N ILE A 659 -3.96 36.82 -20.73
CA ILE A 659 -2.75 37.02 -19.94
C ILE A 659 -1.64 37.42 -20.90
N SER A 660 -1.49 38.72 -21.16
CA SER A 660 -0.53 39.22 -22.16
C SER A 660 0.93 38.98 -21.79
N SER A 661 1.23 38.75 -20.50
CA SER A 661 2.58 38.46 -20.01
C SER A 661 2.99 37.00 -20.11
N ASP A 662 2.05 36.08 -20.41
CA ASP A 662 2.33 34.65 -20.45
C ASP A 662 2.50 34.16 -21.90
N PRO A 663 3.70 33.69 -22.30
CA PRO A 663 3.92 33.18 -23.65
C PRO A 663 3.11 31.91 -23.96
N ASN A 664 2.55 31.26 -22.95
CA ASN A 664 1.71 30.06 -23.06
C ASN A 664 0.20 30.35 -23.02
N ASN A 665 -0.23 31.62 -23.06
CA ASN A 665 -1.64 32.01 -22.98
C ASN A 665 -2.56 31.39 -24.07
N ASN A 666 -1.97 30.85 -25.13
CA ASN A 666 -2.65 30.08 -26.18
C ASN A 666 -2.49 28.56 -26.02
N LYS A 667 -2.33 28.04 -24.79
CA LYS A 667 -2.25 26.58 -24.52
C LYS A 667 -3.47 26.00 -23.78
N ARG A 668 -4.58 26.75 -23.68
CA ARG A 668 -5.85 26.19 -23.17
C ARG A 668 -6.27 24.99 -24.00
N CYS A 669 -6.57 23.88 -23.35
CA CYS A 669 -6.90 22.65 -24.05
C CYS A 669 -7.87 21.74 -23.31
N SER A 670 -8.15 22.00 -22.02
CA SER A 670 -8.94 21.09 -21.21
C SER A 670 -10.43 21.41 -21.25
N LEU A 671 -11.21 20.35 -21.03
CA LEU A 671 -12.58 20.41 -20.53
C LEU A 671 -12.65 19.58 -19.25
N TYR A 672 -13.54 19.96 -18.35
CA TYR A 672 -13.78 19.21 -17.11
C TYR A 672 -14.81 18.09 -17.33
N TYR A 673 -14.77 17.04 -16.51
CA TYR A 673 -15.67 15.90 -16.61
C TYR A 673 -17.15 16.32 -16.65
N TRP A 674 -17.55 17.27 -15.80
CA TRP A 674 -18.92 17.78 -15.79
C TRP A 674 -19.29 18.52 -17.09
N GLN A 675 -18.33 19.17 -17.74
CA GLN A 675 -18.51 19.81 -19.05
C GLN A 675 -18.62 18.77 -20.16
N TRP A 676 -17.87 17.66 -20.11
CA TRP A 676 -18.00 16.55 -21.06
C TRP A 676 -19.43 16.05 -21.11
N ILE A 677 -19.98 15.70 -19.94
CA ILE A 677 -21.36 15.21 -19.80
C ILE A 677 -22.36 16.23 -20.34
N LYS A 678 -22.19 17.50 -19.98
CA LYS A 678 -23.14 18.56 -20.35
C LYS A 678 -23.12 18.88 -21.84
N ALA A 679 -21.93 18.98 -22.43
CA ALA A 679 -21.79 19.19 -23.86
C ALA A 679 -22.38 18.01 -24.63
N ASN A 680 -22.07 16.78 -24.21
CA ASN A 680 -22.57 15.58 -24.87
C ASN A 680 -24.10 15.50 -24.86
N LYS A 681 -24.72 15.72 -23.68
CA LYS A 681 -26.19 15.74 -23.53
C LYS A 681 -26.88 16.87 -24.28
N SER A 682 -26.15 17.90 -24.71
CA SER A 682 -26.72 18.98 -25.53
C SER A 682 -26.93 18.57 -27.00
N ILE A 683 -26.34 17.46 -27.43
CA ILE A 683 -26.49 16.90 -28.76
C ILE A 683 -27.47 15.72 -28.68
N THR A 684 -28.65 15.93 -29.25
CA THR A 684 -29.74 14.95 -29.34
C THR A 684 -29.62 14.10 -30.58
#